data_AF-A0A7K3IUH0-F1
#
_entry.id   AF-A0A7K3IUH0-F1
#
_cell.length_a   1.000
_cell.length_b   1.000
_cell.length_c   1.000
_cell.angle_alpha   90.00
_cell.angle_beta   90.00
_cell.angle_gamma   90.00
#
_symmetry.space_group_name_H-M   'P 1'
#
loop_
_entity.id
_entity.type
_entity.pdbx_description
1 polymer ?
#
loop_
_entity_poly.entity_id
_entity_poly.type
_entity_poly.pdbx_seq_one_letter_code
_entity_poly.pdbx_strand_id
1 'polypeptide(L)'
;MRKIILTGYFLIAVSVLFSQEKRFLDNIYSYLENTSVFEQNQEEGHVPLVPYMSVNDALINNKKKSPGYLSLNGTWKFHFSETPEGAPRDFYAVNFNDKKWDTIHVPSNWEMQGFGDPLFRNVNTPFPPDPPLVPKEYNPTGSYRRSFLIPSGWKDKEIFLRMEKTASASFIWINGREVGYNEGAQEPAEYNITKYVRPGKNTIAVLVTKYSDGYYLEDQDYWRLAGIFDDVWICAFPKIRFFDWFATTDLDERYEDAKLEISVDLKNHSSAPADEISVRAVLYDPDNKIVKTMISDRTGISPSGKQTVIFKENIKDPLKWSAEKPDLYTLVFELLDPSGKTINVISGRIGFKETEIRDQVFYLNGMPVKLNGINSHMQHPVLGHTMDEATIRQDLALLKQFNINCVRTSHYPPVKRYLELADEYGMYIVDETGDESHATQNVSYDKNWEAMYRERARKMVLRDRNHPCILFWSAGNESGEGDNICAVIDEGKKYDKTRFWMYGGNDFAHHCEDIIGPRYPQLSELVKDVFLIDKETDPRPSFLDEYLAVTGNGGGALDDYWELFYRYPRSMGGAIWDFVSTGLREKIRYVKDSSPNNIQANIMGRAKLVPGKTGKGIDLNGHDQWVEVYRDDALEINGNQLTLTLWVFPRSLSYSSGTLITKGNNQFGIHQTGKDSLEFYVMTRSKQKVRIALPPNWENNWHFVSAVYDGRSIYINLDGKESRRKAVSGNIKNTPFPVNIGRNAEIHGQETEVYICDAIIDQVGVFPVILPSDSLHSPSPSLKKKASLWLDFEEERDEGEFYSYGIGARTYGSIWP
;
A
#
# COMPACT_ATOMS: atom_id res chain seq x y z
N MET A 1 83.15 8.10 2.80
CA MET A 1 81.91 7.35 2.56
C MET A 1 80.74 8.17 3.09
N ARG A 2 80.03 8.87 2.20
CA ARG A 2 78.82 9.65 2.51
C ARG A 2 77.61 8.73 2.30
N LYS A 3 76.70 8.65 3.26
CA LYS A 3 75.34 8.12 3.04
C LYS A 3 74.34 9.22 3.37
N ILE A 4 73.58 9.57 2.34
CA ILE A 4 72.49 10.54 2.30
C ILE A 4 71.22 9.80 2.76
N ILE A 5 70.47 10.42 3.67
CA ILE A 5 69.14 9.98 4.07
C ILE A 5 68.15 10.64 3.09
N LEU A 6 67.41 9.82 2.34
CA LEU A 6 66.30 10.27 1.49
C LEU A 6 65.00 10.21 2.32
N THR A 7 64.39 11.37 2.55
CA THR A 7 63.05 11.51 3.11
C THR A 7 62.05 11.48 1.96
N GLY A 8 61.20 10.44 1.89
CA GLY A 8 60.09 10.37 0.93
C GLY A 8 58.84 11.02 1.49
N TYR A 9 58.38 12.10 0.86
CA TYR A 9 57.03 12.66 1.05
C TYR A 9 56.05 11.85 0.18
N PHE A 10 55.07 11.20 0.81
CA PHE A 10 53.91 10.63 0.12
C PHE A 10 52.80 11.69 0.07
N LEU A 11 52.63 12.30 -1.10
CA LEU A 11 51.49 13.16 -1.42
C LEU A 11 50.32 12.25 -1.83
N ILE A 12 49.35 12.05 -0.92
CA ILE A 12 48.08 11.42 -1.26
C ILE A 12 47.23 12.50 -1.94
N ALA A 13 47.20 12.47 -3.27
CA ALA A 13 46.22 13.20 -4.05
C ALA A 13 44.87 12.46 -3.95
N VAL A 14 43.96 12.96 -3.12
CA VAL A 14 42.55 12.56 -3.15
C VAL A 14 41.94 13.19 -4.39
N SER A 15 41.90 12.44 -5.49
CA SER A 15 41.07 12.76 -6.63
C SER A 15 39.62 12.48 -6.24
N VAL A 16 38.90 13.52 -5.82
CA VAL A 16 37.43 13.51 -5.77
C VAL A 16 36.95 13.41 -7.22
N LEU A 17 36.71 12.19 -7.68
CA LEU A 17 35.92 11.95 -8.87
C LEU A 17 34.50 12.41 -8.53
N PHE A 18 34.14 13.63 -8.94
CA PHE A 18 32.75 14.00 -9.12
C PHE A 18 32.19 13.04 -10.19
N SER A 19 31.60 11.93 -9.76
CA SER A 19 30.63 11.24 -10.58
C SER A 19 29.56 12.28 -10.89
N GLN A 20 29.40 12.64 -12.16
CA GLN A 20 28.29 13.46 -12.59
C GLN A 20 27.02 12.76 -12.10
N GLU A 21 26.27 13.37 -11.18
CA GLU A 21 24.95 12.86 -10.82
C GLU A 21 24.14 12.77 -12.12
N LYS A 22 23.76 11.54 -12.48
CA LYS A 22 22.89 11.31 -13.64
C LYS A 22 21.53 11.92 -13.30
N ARG A 23 20.92 12.61 -14.25
CA ARG A 23 19.57 13.14 -14.07
C ARG A 23 18.58 11.98 -13.89
N PHE A 24 17.53 12.18 -13.11
CA PHE A 24 16.54 11.15 -12.78
C PHE A 24 16.01 10.42 -14.02
N LEU A 25 15.64 11.17 -15.07
CA LEU A 25 15.03 10.60 -16.29
C LEU A 25 16.03 10.12 -17.34
N ASP A 26 17.33 10.34 -17.14
CA ASP A 26 18.36 9.81 -18.05
C ASP A 26 18.57 8.31 -17.82
N ASN A 27 18.38 7.83 -16.59
CA ASN A 27 18.47 6.42 -16.23
C ASN A 27 17.60 6.11 -15.00
N ILE A 28 16.28 6.09 -15.17
CA ILE A 28 15.35 5.91 -14.05
C ILE A 28 15.52 4.56 -13.33
N TYR A 29 15.92 3.51 -14.03
CA TYR A 29 16.11 2.18 -13.43
C TYR A 29 17.34 2.04 -12.54
N SER A 30 18.30 2.98 -12.54
CA SER A 30 19.33 2.98 -11.47
C SER A 30 18.79 3.42 -10.11
N TYR A 31 17.55 3.91 -10.08
CA TYR A 31 16.78 4.14 -8.87
C TYR A 31 15.84 2.96 -8.62
N LEU A 32 14.96 2.63 -9.57
CA LEU A 32 13.87 1.66 -9.39
C LEU A 32 14.28 0.18 -9.23
N GLU A 33 15.55 -0.17 -9.45
CA GLU A 33 16.06 -1.56 -9.38
C GLU A 33 17.39 -1.61 -8.61
N ASN A 34 17.51 -0.79 -7.57
CA ASN A 34 18.71 -0.62 -6.79
C ASN A 34 18.40 -0.40 -5.30
N THR A 35 18.42 -1.51 -4.56
CA THR A 35 18.12 -1.55 -3.11
C THR A 35 19.02 -0.66 -2.24
N SER A 36 20.14 -0.15 -2.77
CA SER A 36 21.00 0.81 -2.08
C SER A 36 20.56 2.28 -2.22
N VAL A 37 19.59 2.56 -3.10
CA VAL A 37 19.08 3.90 -3.41
C VAL A 37 17.55 3.88 -3.32
N PHE A 38 17.02 3.95 -2.11
CA PHE A 38 15.59 4.06 -1.83
C PHE A 38 15.16 5.48 -1.42
N GLU A 39 16.12 6.38 -1.22
CA GLU A 39 15.87 7.79 -0.96
C GLU A 39 17.03 8.66 -1.43
N GLN A 40 16.74 9.93 -1.77
CA GLN A 40 17.76 10.93 -2.07
C GLN A 40 17.32 12.29 -1.57
N ASN A 41 18.21 12.99 -0.86
CA ASN A 41 18.01 14.36 -0.34
C ASN A 41 16.81 14.55 0.61
N GLN A 42 16.36 13.49 1.28
CA GLN A 42 15.34 13.61 2.32
C GLN A 42 15.93 14.21 3.60
N GLU A 43 15.11 14.94 4.37
CA GLU A 43 15.41 15.22 5.77
C GLU A 43 15.22 13.95 6.61
N GLU A 44 16.01 13.83 7.66
CA GLU A 44 15.84 12.76 8.66
C GLU A 44 14.42 12.78 9.25
N GLY A 45 13.84 11.60 9.49
CA GLY A 45 12.53 11.44 10.11
C GLY A 45 12.41 12.17 11.45
N HIS A 46 11.23 12.72 11.72
CA HIS A 46 10.90 13.42 12.97
C HIS A 46 9.38 13.51 13.12
N VAL A 47 8.93 13.92 14.31
CA VAL A 47 7.52 14.23 14.57
C VAL A 47 7.05 15.32 13.60
N PRO A 48 5.85 15.22 12.99
CA PRO A 48 5.37 16.26 12.08
C PRO A 48 5.13 17.60 12.80
N LEU A 49 5.87 18.64 12.42
CA LEU A 49 5.84 19.95 13.07
C LEU A 49 5.20 21.03 12.18
N VAL A 50 4.37 21.87 12.80
CA VAL A 50 3.82 23.10 12.20
C VAL A 50 4.14 24.27 13.14
N PRO A 51 4.82 25.33 12.66
CA PRO A 51 5.18 26.45 13.51
C PRO A 51 3.98 27.39 13.71
N TYR A 52 3.71 27.78 14.94
CA TYR A 52 2.74 28.80 15.32
C TYR A 52 3.43 30.07 15.84
N MET A 53 2.68 31.17 15.90
CA MET A 53 3.20 32.47 16.37
C MET A 53 2.82 32.78 17.82
N SER A 54 1.88 32.03 18.40
CA SER A 54 1.40 32.24 19.76
C SER A 54 1.08 30.90 20.43
N VAL A 55 1.13 30.89 21.77
CA VAL A 55 0.71 29.76 22.60
C VAL A 55 -0.76 29.41 22.35
N ASN A 56 -1.63 30.41 22.19
CA ASN A 56 -3.05 30.18 21.94
C ASN A 56 -3.30 29.46 20.60
N ASP A 57 -2.59 29.85 19.53
CA ASP A 57 -2.71 29.16 18.24
C ASP A 57 -2.19 27.73 18.31
N ALA A 58 -1.12 27.49 19.08
CA ALA A 58 -0.56 26.17 19.31
C ALA A 58 -1.50 25.27 20.13
N LEU A 59 -2.16 25.81 21.17
CA LEU A 59 -3.19 25.08 21.93
C LEU A 59 -4.40 24.70 21.07
N ILE A 60 -4.81 25.58 20.14
CA ILE A 60 -5.88 25.26 19.17
C ILE A 60 -5.40 24.22 18.14
N ASN A 61 -4.10 24.17 17.86
CA ASN A 61 -3.42 23.25 16.96
C ASN A 61 -4.07 23.11 15.56
N ASN A 62 -4.55 24.22 15.00
CA ASN A 62 -5.12 24.21 13.66
C ASN A 62 -4.06 24.57 12.62
N LYS A 63 -3.45 23.54 12.00
CA LYS A 63 -2.39 23.72 10.98
C LYS A 63 -2.77 24.69 9.86
N LYS A 64 -4.04 24.69 9.42
CA LYS A 64 -4.54 25.55 8.34
C LYS A 64 -4.55 27.04 8.71
N LYS A 65 -4.49 27.38 9.99
CA LYS A 65 -4.40 28.77 10.48
C LYS A 65 -2.96 29.21 10.75
N SER A 66 -1.98 28.30 10.69
CA SER A 66 -0.57 28.67 10.86
C SER A 66 -0.10 29.54 9.68
N PRO A 67 0.57 30.68 9.95
CA PRO A 67 1.18 31.49 8.89
C PRO A 67 2.40 30.83 8.26
N GLY A 68 2.90 29.73 8.83
CA GLY A 68 4.01 28.94 8.32
C GLY A 68 3.58 27.70 7.56
N TYR A 69 2.28 27.45 7.37
CA TYR A 69 1.75 26.26 6.69
C TYR A 69 1.09 26.61 5.35
N LEU A 70 1.31 25.76 4.34
CA LEU A 70 0.64 25.83 3.05
C LEU A 70 0.30 24.43 2.56
N SER A 71 -0.98 24.12 2.40
CA SER A 71 -1.41 22.88 1.74
C SER A 71 -1.19 22.97 0.23
N LEU A 72 -0.72 21.88 -0.37
CA LEU A 72 -0.68 21.65 -1.80
C LEU A 72 -1.73 20.62 -2.25
N ASN A 73 -2.70 20.27 -1.42
CA ASN A 73 -3.84 19.45 -1.83
C ASN A 73 -4.76 20.20 -2.79
N GLY A 74 -5.60 19.47 -3.52
CA GLY A 74 -6.52 19.98 -4.53
C GLY A 74 -6.17 19.51 -5.94
N THR A 75 -6.54 20.28 -6.96
CA THR A 75 -6.37 19.88 -8.36
C THR A 75 -4.95 20.10 -8.86
N TRP A 76 -4.36 19.08 -9.47
CA TRP A 76 -3.07 19.12 -10.15
C TRP A 76 -3.26 18.79 -11.64
N LYS A 77 -2.30 19.20 -12.46
CA LYS A 77 -2.17 18.71 -13.85
C LYS A 77 -1.57 17.32 -13.83
N PHE A 78 -2.09 16.45 -14.68
CA PHE A 78 -1.75 15.03 -14.65
C PHE A 78 -1.62 14.44 -16.06
N HIS A 79 -0.60 13.59 -16.23
CA HIS A 79 -0.40 12.77 -17.41
C HIS A 79 -0.07 11.35 -16.97
N PHE A 80 -0.79 10.38 -17.50
CA PHE A 80 -0.59 8.96 -17.25
C PHE A 80 0.12 8.29 -18.42
N SER A 81 1.06 7.39 -18.13
CA SER A 81 1.66 6.47 -19.10
C SER A 81 1.74 5.06 -18.52
N GLU A 82 1.70 4.04 -19.38
CA GLU A 82 1.80 2.63 -18.95
C GLU A 82 3.21 2.23 -18.51
N THR A 83 4.23 2.98 -18.95
CA THR A 83 5.63 2.78 -18.55
C THR A 83 6.32 4.11 -18.23
N PRO A 84 7.47 4.10 -17.53
CA PRO A 84 8.23 5.31 -17.23
C PRO A 84 8.75 6.04 -18.48
N GLU A 85 9.09 5.32 -19.56
CA GLU A 85 9.56 5.89 -20.83
C GLU A 85 8.47 6.68 -21.56
N GLY A 86 7.20 6.38 -21.28
CA GLY A 86 6.07 7.13 -21.79
C GLY A 86 5.87 8.50 -21.12
N ALA A 87 6.58 8.77 -20.01
CA ALA A 87 6.49 10.05 -19.32
C ALA A 87 7.12 11.18 -20.15
N PRO A 88 6.50 12.38 -20.23
CA PRO A 88 7.06 13.48 -21.01
C PRO A 88 8.38 14.00 -20.40
N ARG A 89 9.50 13.77 -21.08
CA ARG A 89 10.87 13.99 -20.55
C ARG A 89 11.18 15.36 -19.96
N ASP A 90 10.53 16.43 -20.42
CA ASP A 90 10.81 17.80 -19.96
C ASP A 90 9.65 18.41 -19.13
N PHE A 91 8.72 17.59 -18.63
CA PHE A 91 7.54 18.10 -17.92
C PHE A 91 7.87 18.93 -16.67
N TYR A 92 8.99 18.65 -16.02
CA TYR A 92 9.48 19.41 -14.86
C TYR A 92 9.86 20.86 -15.19
N ALA A 93 10.09 21.19 -16.46
CA ALA A 93 10.51 22.53 -16.86
C ALA A 93 9.43 23.59 -16.54
N VAL A 94 9.88 24.76 -16.07
CA VAL A 94 8.99 25.88 -15.65
C VAL A 94 8.03 26.28 -16.76
N ASN A 95 8.49 26.28 -18.01
CA ASN A 95 7.74 26.74 -19.18
C ASN A 95 7.09 25.59 -19.98
N PHE A 96 7.10 24.36 -19.46
CA PHE A 96 6.44 23.24 -20.12
C PHE A 96 4.92 23.51 -20.26
N ASN A 97 4.37 23.19 -21.44
CA ASN A 97 2.98 23.44 -21.78
C ASN A 97 2.11 22.21 -21.49
N ASP A 98 1.52 22.19 -20.31
CA ASP A 98 0.59 21.15 -19.83
C ASP A 98 -0.89 21.50 -20.06
N LYS A 99 -1.20 22.46 -20.95
CA LYS A 99 -2.59 22.87 -21.19
C LYS A 99 -3.49 21.71 -21.63
N LYS A 100 -2.93 20.76 -22.38
CA LYS A 100 -3.62 19.57 -22.89
C LYS A 100 -3.64 18.40 -21.91
N TRP A 101 -2.93 18.51 -20.79
CA TRP A 101 -2.96 17.46 -19.76
C TRP A 101 -4.29 17.48 -19.04
N ASP A 102 -4.70 16.29 -18.63
CA ASP A 102 -5.81 16.06 -17.72
C ASP A 102 -5.53 16.69 -16.35
N THR A 103 -6.50 16.54 -15.46
CA THR A 103 -6.38 16.97 -14.07
C THR A 103 -6.69 15.82 -13.15
N ILE A 104 -6.03 15.81 -11.99
CA ILE A 104 -6.26 14.84 -10.92
C ILE A 104 -6.41 15.56 -9.59
N HIS A 105 -7.20 15.00 -8.67
CA HIS A 105 -7.22 15.47 -7.28
C HIS A 105 -6.04 14.89 -6.51
N VAL A 106 -5.41 15.68 -5.65
CA VAL A 106 -4.37 15.22 -4.73
C VAL A 106 -4.81 15.60 -3.31
N PRO A 107 -4.87 14.66 -2.36
CA PRO A 107 -4.53 13.25 -2.51
C PRO A 107 -5.56 12.43 -3.30
N SER A 108 -5.09 11.42 -4.03
CA SER A 108 -5.88 10.29 -4.54
C SER A 108 -4.98 9.17 -5.04
N ASN A 109 -5.49 7.94 -5.05
CA ASN A 109 -4.99 6.93 -5.96
C ASN A 109 -5.49 7.22 -7.38
N TRP A 110 -4.60 7.19 -8.39
CA TRP A 110 -5.00 7.52 -9.77
C TRP A 110 -6.00 6.50 -10.33
N GLU A 111 -5.99 5.27 -9.83
CA GLU A 111 -6.99 4.25 -10.16
C GLU A 111 -8.36 4.79 -9.82
N MET A 112 -8.56 5.35 -8.62
CA MET A 112 -9.86 5.89 -8.19
C MET A 112 -10.28 7.16 -8.96
N GLN A 113 -9.41 7.70 -9.82
CA GLN A 113 -9.67 8.84 -10.69
C GLN A 113 -9.79 8.45 -12.18
N GLY A 114 -9.84 7.15 -12.49
CA GLY A 114 -10.08 6.64 -13.85
C GLY A 114 -8.84 6.34 -14.69
N PHE A 115 -7.64 6.41 -14.10
CA PHE A 115 -6.37 6.08 -14.77
C PHE A 115 -5.85 4.71 -14.35
N GLY A 116 -5.14 4.00 -15.24
CA GLY A 116 -4.61 2.66 -14.93
C GLY A 116 -5.67 1.63 -14.50
N ASP A 117 -5.19 0.50 -13.99
CA ASP A 117 -6.00 -0.65 -13.57
C ASP A 117 -5.86 -0.91 -12.06
N PRO A 118 -6.97 -0.97 -11.30
CA PRO A 118 -6.96 -1.46 -9.92
C PRO A 118 -6.82 -2.98 -9.92
N LEU A 119 -5.87 -3.50 -9.14
CA LEU A 119 -5.60 -4.94 -9.04
C LEU A 119 -5.68 -5.35 -7.58
N PHE A 120 -6.40 -6.43 -7.26
CA PHE A 120 -6.38 -6.99 -5.92
C PHE A 120 -5.50 -8.24 -5.90
N ARG A 121 -4.59 -8.35 -4.95
CA ARG A 121 -3.74 -9.54 -4.77
C ARG A 121 -3.58 -9.85 -3.28
N ASN A 122 -3.49 -11.14 -2.96
CA ASN A 122 -3.05 -11.63 -1.65
C ASN A 122 -1.53 -11.85 -1.74
N VAL A 123 -1.09 -13.10 -1.89
CA VAL A 123 0.34 -13.46 -1.92
C VAL A 123 1.01 -13.13 -3.25
N ASN A 124 0.35 -13.34 -4.38
CA ASN A 124 1.04 -13.22 -5.67
C ASN A 124 1.18 -11.77 -6.12
N THR A 125 2.37 -11.39 -6.60
CA THR A 125 2.60 -10.10 -7.24
C THR A 125 1.82 -9.97 -8.56
N PRO A 126 1.50 -8.73 -9.02
CA PRO A 126 0.83 -8.49 -10.31
C PRO A 126 1.63 -8.88 -11.56
N PHE A 127 2.89 -9.28 -11.38
CA PHE A 127 3.86 -9.65 -12.41
C PHE A 127 4.79 -10.74 -11.83
N PRO A 128 5.50 -11.53 -12.65
CA PRO A 128 6.44 -12.54 -12.15
C PRO A 128 7.56 -11.89 -11.31
N PRO A 129 7.73 -12.27 -10.04
CA PRO A 129 8.70 -11.62 -9.16
C PRO A 129 10.15 -12.03 -9.49
N ASP A 130 11.06 -11.05 -9.60
CA ASP A 130 12.50 -11.24 -9.76
C ASP A 130 13.29 -10.10 -9.06
N PRO A 131 13.28 -10.04 -7.70
CA PRO A 131 13.87 -8.91 -6.97
C PRO A 131 15.37 -8.71 -7.29
N PRO A 132 15.83 -7.47 -7.52
CA PRO A 132 15.12 -6.19 -7.38
C PRO A 132 14.50 -5.67 -8.69
N LEU A 133 14.37 -6.49 -9.74
CA LEU A 133 13.89 -6.04 -11.04
C LEU A 133 12.39 -5.74 -11.04
N VAL A 134 11.97 -4.76 -11.84
CA VAL A 134 10.55 -4.35 -11.99
C VAL A 134 10.09 -4.54 -13.44
N PRO A 135 8.77 -4.75 -13.69
CA PRO A 135 8.27 -4.99 -15.03
C PRO A 135 8.57 -3.81 -15.96
N LYS A 136 9.03 -4.10 -17.18
CA LYS A 136 9.35 -3.09 -18.21
C LYS A 136 8.19 -2.88 -19.17
N GLU A 137 7.38 -3.92 -19.35
CA GLU A 137 6.21 -3.95 -20.20
C GLU A 137 5.05 -3.11 -19.64
N TYR A 138 4.94 -3.01 -18.31
CA TYR A 138 3.87 -2.29 -17.63
C TYR A 138 4.33 -1.87 -16.23
N ASN A 139 4.73 -0.62 -16.10
CA ASN A 139 5.00 0.05 -14.82
C ASN A 139 4.32 1.43 -14.86
N PRO A 140 3.02 1.47 -14.55
CA PRO A 140 2.21 2.67 -14.64
C PRO A 140 2.86 3.86 -13.97
N THR A 141 2.90 4.97 -14.69
CA THR A 141 3.65 6.15 -14.30
C THR A 141 2.78 7.40 -14.40
N GLY A 142 2.66 8.13 -13.29
CA GLY A 142 1.93 9.38 -13.18
C GLY A 142 2.86 10.59 -13.14
N SER A 143 2.72 11.50 -14.10
CA SER A 143 3.40 12.80 -14.11
C SER A 143 2.46 13.89 -13.57
N TYR A 144 2.80 14.47 -12.43
CA TYR A 144 2.04 15.51 -11.74
C TYR A 144 2.70 16.88 -11.90
N ARG A 145 1.91 17.94 -12.12
CA ARG A 145 2.38 19.34 -12.10
C ARG A 145 1.41 20.25 -11.36
N ARG A 146 1.95 21.19 -10.59
CA ARG A 146 1.17 22.26 -9.97
C ARG A 146 1.98 23.54 -9.81
N SER A 147 1.30 24.67 -10.00
CA SER A 147 1.83 25.98 -9.58
C SER A 147 1.38 26.31 -8.16
N PHE A 148 2.25 26.95 -7.38
CA PHE A 148 1.94 27.45 -6.05
C PHE A 148 2.64 28.79 -5.78
N LEU A 149 2.16 29.50 -4.75
CA LEU A 149 2.70 30.80 -4.36
C LEU A 149 3.39 30.67 -3.00
N ILE A 150 4.65 31.10 -2.91
CA ILE A 150 5.32 31.28 -1.62
C ILE A 150 4.87 32.63 -1.04
N PRO A 151 4.26 32.65 0.16
CA PRO A 151 3.88 33.88 0.84
C PRO A 151 5.07 34.82 1.07
N SER A 152 4.86 36.14 0.95
CA SER A 152 5.93 37.13 1.14
C SER A 152 6.56 37.09 2.54
N GLY A 153 5.76 36.74 3.56
CA GLY A 153 6.23 36.57 4.94
C GLY A 153 7.14 35.35 5.17
N TRP A 154 7.42 34.55 4.13
CA TRP A 154 8.37 33.44 4.19
C TRP A 154 9.78 33.82 3.69
N LYS A 155 9.99 35.10 3.38
CA LYS A 155 11.33 35.62 3.10
C LYS A 155 12.27 35.27 4.27
N ASP A 156 13.47 34.80 3.92
CA ASP A 156 14.54 34.43 4.86
C ASP A 156 14.21 33.25 5.82
N LYS A 157 13.15 32.49 5.54
CA LYS A 157 12.80 31.24 6.24
C LYS A 157 13.42 30.01 5.58
N GLU A 158 13.47 28.91 6.33
CA GLU A 158 13.65 27.57 5.77
C GLU A 158 12.31 26.98 5.38
N ILE A 159 12.22 26.40 4.19
CA ILE A 159 10.98 25.94 3.57
C ILE A 159 11.13 24.45 3.26
N PHE A 160 10.21 23.64 3.79
CA PHE A 160 10.24 22.18 3.68
C PHE A 160 8.97 21.68 2.98
N LEU A 161 9.14 20.86 1.94
CA LEU A 161 8.07 20.10 1.31
C LEU A 161 7.91 18.78 2.04
N ARG A 162 6.69 18.42 2.41
CA ARG A 162 6.36 17.11 2.95
C ARG A 162 5.27 16.45 2.13
N MET A 163 5.50 15.19 1.76
CA MET A 163 4.54 14.31 1.10
C MET A 163 4.27 13.15 2.06
N GLU A 164 3.04 13.03 2.56
CA GLU A 164 2.75 12.07 3.64
C GLU A 164 2.75 10.62 3.16
N LYS A 165 2.17 10.32 1.99
CA LYS A 165 2.15 8.98 1.38
C LYS A 165 2.12 9.03 -0.14
N THR A 166 3.02 8.30 -0.79
CA THR A 166 3.13 8.24 -2.27
C THR A 166 3.52 6.85 -2.73
N ALA A 167 2.62 6.16 -3.42
CA ALA A 167 2.82 4.79 -3.86
C ALA A 167 3.31 4.70 -5.33
N SER A 168 4.41 3.99 -5.65
CA SER A 168 5.38 3.36 -4.73
C SER A 168 6.71 4.12 -4.68
N ALA A 169 7.12 4.77 -5.77
CA ALA A 169 8.32 5.59 -5.83
C ALA A 169 8.07 6.95 -6.48
N SER A 170 8.76 7.99 -6.00
CA SER A 170 8.56 9.37 -6.46
C SER A 170 9.84 10.15 -6.70
N PHE A 171 9.84 10.93 -7.78
CA PHE A 171 10.92 11.84 -8.17
C PHE A 171 10.38 13.26 -8.18
N ILE A 172 11.09 14.20 -7.54
CA ILE A 172 10.56 15.54 -7.28
C ILE A 172 11.43 16.61 -7.92
N TRP A 173 10.77 17.57 -8.57
CA TRP A 173 11.38 18.80 -9.06
C TRP A 173 10.64 20.02 -8.55
N ILE A 174 11.40 21.06 -8.22
CA ILE A 174 10.89 22.40 -7.93
C ILE A 174 11.55 23.38 -8.89
N ASN A 175 10.73 24.12 -9.64
CA ASN A 175 11.18 25.07 -10.67
C ASN A 175 12.16 24.46 -11.69
N GLY A 176 11.93 23.20 -12.08
CA GLY A 176 12.74 22.47 -13.07
C GLY A 176 14.09 21.95 -12.54
N ARG A 177 14.30 21.96 -11.23
CA ARG A 177 15.51 21.45 -10.57
C ARG A 177 15.17 20.23 -9.72
N GLU A 178 15.98 19.19 -9.84
CA GLU A 178 15.86 17.95 -9.07
C GLU A 178 16.02 18.23 -7.57
N VAL A 179 15.03 17.80 -6.79
CA VAL A 179 14.99 17.95 -5.34
C VAL A 179 15.40 16.65 -4.69
N GLY A 180 14.72 15.54 -4.97
CA GLY A 180 14.97 14.27 -4.31
C GLY A 180 14.12 13.11 -4.83
N TYR A 181 14.33 11.96 -4.19
CA TYR A 181 13.76 10.66 -4.51
C TYR A 181 13.22 9.97 -3.25
N ASN A 182 12.19 9.14 -3.38
CA ASN A 182 11.63 8.30 -2.32
C ASN A 182 11.10 6.98 -2.88
N GLU A 183 11.38 5.89 -2.19
CA GLU A 183 10.63 4.63 -2.21
C GLU A 183 10.01 4.38 -0.84
N GLY A 184 8.84 3.74 -0.82
CA GLY A 184 8.04 3.55 0.38
C GLY A 184 6.72 4.30 0.25
N ALA A 185 5.62 3.55 0.15
CA ALA A 185 4.28 4.08 -0.02
C ALA A 185 3.70 4.69 1.25
N GLN A 186 4.11 4.19 2.43
CA GLN A 186 3.37 4.36 3.67
C GLN A 186 4.00 5.39 4.62
N GLU A 187 5.30 5.62 4.46
CA GLU A 187 6.08 6.58 5.23
C GLU A 187 6.18 7.94 4.52
N PRO A 188 6.27 9.04 5.28
CA PRO A 188 6.40 10.37 4.72
C PRO A 188 7.81 10.66 4.20
N ALA A 189 7.87 11.44 3.11
CA ALA A 189 9.10 11.99 2.58
C ALA A 189 9.13 13.53 2.75
N GLU A 190 10.19 14.05 3.37
CA GLU A 190 10.37 15.49 3.60
C GLU A 190 11.66 16.00 2.95
N TYR A 191 11.60 17.19 2.34
CA TYR A 191 12.71 17.80 1.62
C TYR A 191 12.88 19.27 1.99
N ASN A 192 14.10 19.70 2.30
CA ASN A 192 14.41 21.14 2.36
C ASN A 192 14.41 21.73 0.94
N ILE A 193 13.36 22.50 0.62
CA ILE A 193 13.17 23.13 -0.69
C ILE A 193 13.62 24.60 -0.73
N THR A 194 14.21 25.14 0.34
CA THR A 194 14.59 26.57 0.47
C THR A 194 15.40 27.05 -0.74
N LYS A 195 16.40 26.27 -1.17
CA LYS A 195 17.27 26.63 -2.30
C LYS A 195 16.64 26.48 -3.69
N TYR A 196 15.44 25.89 -3.78
CA TYR A 196 14.76 25.58 -5.03
C TYR A 196 13.58 26.52 -5.33
N VAL A 197 13.01 27.14 -4.30
CA VAL A 197 11.91 28.09 -4.43
C VAL A 197 12.39 29.52 -4.64
N ARG A 198 11.46 30.37 -5.10
CA ARG A 198 11.65 31.82 -5.26
C ARG A 198 10.42 32.57 -4.74
N PRO A 199 10.53 33.88 -4.43
CA PRO A 199 9.37 34.69 -4.06
C PRO A 199 8.27 34.64 -5.13
N GLY A 200 7.01 34.53 -4.69
CA GLY A 200 5.87 34.47 -5.60
C GLY A 200 5.68 33.09 -6.24
N LYS A 201 5.54 33.04 -7.57
CA LYS A 201 5.12 31.84 -8.31
C LYS A 201 6.23 30.81 -8.48
N ASN A 202 5.93 29.59 -8.07
CA ASN A 202 6.75 28.40 -8.17
C ASN A 202 5.97 27.28 -8.86
N THR A 203 6.70 26.30 -9.39
CA THR A 203 6.13 25.07 -9.96
C THR A 203 6.74 23.87 -9.26
N ILE A 204 5.89 22.93 -8.85
CA ILE A 204 6.28 21.58 -8.46
C ILE A 204 5.92 20.62 -9.59
N ALA A 205 6.80 19.67 -9.85
CA ALA A 205 6.56 18.53 -10.70
C ALA A 205 6.97 17.26 -9.96
N VAL A 206 6.17 16.20 -10.08
CA VAL A 206 6.44 14.91 -9.45
C VAL A 206 6.21 13.82 -10.48
N LEU A 207 7.14 12.89 -10.61
CA LEU A 207 6.93 11.64 -11.33
C LEU A 207 6.72 10.55 -10.29
N VAL A 208 5.63 9.78 -10.40
CA VAL A 208 5.35 8.64 -9.52
C VAL A 208 5.28 7.38 -10.36
N THR A 209 6.04 6.34 -10.00
CA THR A 209 5.99 5.02 -10.63
C THR A 209 5.28 4.04 -9.71
N LYS A 210 4.49 3.12 -10.28
CA LYS A 210 3.72 2.13 -9.52
C LYS A 210 4.60 1.03 -8.91
N TYR A 211 5.69 0.68 -9.58
CA TYR A 211 6.62 -0.34 -9.13
C TYR A 211 8.06 0.20 -9.08
N SER A 212 8.75 -0.11 -7.99
CA SER A 212 10.20 0.04 -7.73
C SER A 212 10.64 -1.20 -6.95
N ASP A 213 11.93 -1.35 -6.63
CA ASP A 213 12.37 -2.46 -5.79
C ASP A 213 11.71 -2.43 -4.40
N GLY A 214 11.41 -1.26 -3.85
CA GLY A 214 10.61 -1.11 -2.63
C GLY A 214 9.19 -1.70 -2.69
N TYR A 215 8.63 -1.98 -3.87
CA TYR A 215 7.35 -2.68 -4.00
C TYR A 215 7.41 -4.11 -3.44
N TYR A 216 8.59 -4.75 -3.48
CA TYR A 216 8.77 -6.09 -2.91
C TYR A 216 8.63 -6.14 -1.38
N LEU A 217 8.57 -4.98 -0.72
CA LEU A 217 8.24 -4.84 0.70
C LEU A 217 6.81 -4.27 0.92
N GLU A 218 5.98 -4.21 -0.12
CA GLU A 218 4.61 -3.64 -0.11
C GLU A 218 3.57 -4.64 -0.66
N ASP A 219 3.73 -5.91 -0.28
CA ASP A 219 2.93 -7.03 -0.80
C ASP A 219 1.69 -7.39 0.05
N GLN A 220 1.14 -6.44 0.81
CA GLN A 220 -0.08 -6.61 1.62
C GLN A 220 -1.28 -7.26 0.88
N ASP A 221 -2.11 -8.07 1.55
CA ASP A 221 -3.35 -8.64 0.97
C ASP A 221 -4.45 -7.58 0.75
N TYR A 222 -4.25 -6.72 -0.26
CA TYR A 222 -5.15 -5.60 -0.58
C TYR A 222 -5.10 -5.14 -2.05
N TRP A 223 -5.71 -3.99 -2.34
CA TRP A 223 -5.66 -3.38 -3.67
C TRP A 223 -4.30 -2.74 -3.96
N ARG A 224 -3.66 -3.14 -5.07
CA ARG A 224 -2.45 -2.53 -5.62
C ARG A 224 -2.82 -1.22 -6.34
N LEU A 225 -2.90 -0.14 -5.58
CA LEU A 225 -3.20 1.22 -6.05
C LEU A 225 -1.96 2.11 -5.99
N ALA A 226 -1.92 3.20 -6.76
CA ALA A 226 -0.75 4.08 -6.83
C ALA A 226 -1.11 5.57 -6.98
N GLY A 227 -0.10 6.43 -6.76
CA GLY A 227 -0.26 7.89 -6.80
C GLY A 227 0.07 8.56 -5.47
N ILE A 228 -0.29 9.83 -5.36
CA ILE A 228 -0.06 10.64 -4.16
C ILE A 228 -1.37 10.58 -3.34
N PHE A 229 -1.44 9.69 -2.36
CA PHE A 229 -2.70 9.29 -1.73
C PHE A 229 -2.88 9.76 -0.27
N ASP A 230 -2.00 10.63 0.22
CA ASP A 230 -2.18 11.43 1.44
C ASP A 230 -1.65 12.87 1.25
N ASP A 231 -1.84 13.74 2.24
CA ASP A 231 -1.58 15.18 2.21
C ASP A 231 -0.20 15.52 1.61
N VAL A 232 -0.18 16.57 0.77
CA VAL A 232 1.05 17.27 0.37
C VAL A 232 1.00 18.68 0.91
N TRP A 233 2.06 19.10 1.60
CA TRP A 233 2.11 20.43 2.18
C TRP A 233 3.54 20.97 2.29
N ILE A 234 3.63 22.28 2.49
CA ILE A 234 4.88 23.00 2.72
C ILE A 234 4.80 23.71 4.07
N CYS A 235 5.88 23.63 4.85
CA CYS A 235 6.06 24.45 6.04
C CYS A 235 7.26 25.39 5.93
N ALA A 236 7.16 26.55 6.60
CA ALA A 236 8.21 27.55 6.68
C ALA A 236 8.59 27.87 8.12
N PHE A 237 9.83 27.57 8.47
CA PHE A 237 10.40 27.78 9.79
C PHE A 237 11.42 28.94 9.82
N PRO A 238 11.61 29.61 10.96
CA PRO A 238 12.80 30.42 11.17
C PRO A 238 14.09 29.59 10.98
N LYS A 239 15.24 30.28 10.82
CA LYS A 239 16.55 29.61 10.65
C LYS A 239 16.92 28.71 11.82
N ILE A 240 16.55 29.12 13.03
CA ILE A 240 16.60 28.27 14.22
C ILE A 240 15.21 27.67 14.40
N ARG A 241 15.11 26.35 14.31
CA ARG A 241 13.83 25.66 14.39
C ARG A 241 13.85 24.53 15.39
N PHE A 242 12.68 24.22 15.93
CA PHE A 242 12.41 22.89 16.44
C PHE A 242 12.56 21.88 15.30
N PHE A 243 13.36 20.85 15.54
CA PHE A 243 13.60 19.75 14.64
C PHE A 243 12.71 18.57 15.01
N ASP A 244 12.78 18.15 16.27
CA ASP A 244 12.03 17.01 16.79
C ASP A 244 11.79 17.17 18.30
N TRP A 245 10.89 16.37 18.86
CA TRP A 245 10.72 16.23 20.31
C TRP A 245 10.23 14.83 20.68
N PHE A 246 10.54 14.40 21.90
CA PHE A 246 10.10 13.14 22.45
C PHE A 246 9.76 13.29 23.93
N ALA A 247 8.62 12.77 24.35
CA ALA A 247 8.22 12.74 25.75
C ALA A 247 8.05 11.29 26.22
N THR A 248 8.61 10.98 27.38
CA THR A 248 8.44 9.70 28.07
C THR A 248 7.85 9.91 29.44
N THR A 249 7.02 8.96 29.87
CA THR A 249 6.41 8.94 31.19
C THR A 249 6.76 7.64 31.90
N ASP A 250 7.14 7.75 33.16
CA ASP A 250 7.57 6.64 34.04
C ASP A 250 6.79 6.80 35.35
N LEU A 251 5.79 5.94 35.60
CA LEU A 251 4.96 6.02 36.80
C LEU A 251 5.74 5.46 38.00
N ASP A 252 5.40 5.89 39.21
CA ASP A 252 6.00 5.30 40.41
C ASP A 252 5.49 3.87 40.65
N GLU A 253 6.10 3.13 41.58
CA GLU A 253 5.71 1.73 41.88
C GLU A 253 4.24 1.57 42.32
N ARG A 254 3.57 2.67 42.69
CA ARG A 254 2.16 2.72 43.08
C ARG A 254 1.25 3.21 41.94
N TYR A 255 1.81 3.54 40.79
CA TYR A 255 1.14 4.11 39.62
C TYR A 255 0.36 5.40 39.96
N GLU A 256 0.82 6.17 40.94
CA GLU A 256 0.22 7.41 41.42
C GLU A 256 0.89 8.62 40.76
N ASP A 257 2.19 8.79 40.95
CA ASP A 257 2.98 9.91 40.43
C ASP A 257 3.74 9.52 39.16
N ALA A 258 4.20 10.49 38.37
CA ALA A 258 4.97 10.23 37.15
C ALA A 258 6.24 11.09 37.04
N LYS A 259 7.33 10.50 36.56
CA LYS A 259 8.45 11.25 35.99
C LYS A 259 8.15 11.51 34.52
N LEU A 260 8.12 12.79 34.15
CA LEU A 260 8.03 13.25 32.77
C LEU A 260 9.42 13.68 32.31
N GLU A 261 9.94 13.01 31.27
CA GLU A 261 11.17 13.42 30.59
C GLU A 261 10.83 13.88 29.17
N ILE A 262 11.33 15.07 28.80
CA ILE A 262 11.10 15.65 27.48
C ILE A 262 12.43 16.01 26.84
N SER A 263 12.70 15.46 25.68
CA SER A 263 13.82 15.83 24.81
C SER A 263 13.30 16.72 23.67
N VAL A 264 13.96 17.84 23.42
CA VAL A 264 13.63 18.77 22.34
C VAL A 264 14.89 19.04 21.52
N ASP A 265 14.84 18.69 20.25
CA ASP A 265 15.94 18.92 19.32
C ASP A 265 15.73 20.21 18.53
N LEU A 266 16.77 21.03 18.50
CA LEU A 266 16.85 22.27 17.75
C LEU A 266 17.87 22.14 16.63
N LYS A 267 17.60 22.76 15.48
CA LYS A 267 18.51 22.82 14.33
C LYS A 267 18.74 24.26 13.89
N ASN A 268 19.99 24.64 13.69
CA ASN A 268 20.39 25.94 13.17
C ASN A 268 20.74 25.82 11.68
N HIS A 269 19.94 26.41 10.80
CA HIS A 269 20.17 26.42 9.34
C HIS A 269 20.93 27.66 8.85
N SER A 270 21.40 28.51 9.76
CA SER A 270 22.21 29.68 9.40
C SER A 270 23.70 29.37 9.40
N SER A 271 24.47 30.22 8.73
CA SER A 271 25.93 30.21 8.74
C SER A 271 26.53 30.90 9.97
N ALA A 272 25.69 31.45 10.85
CA ALA A 272 26.09 32.10 12.09
C ALA A 272 25.68 31.25 13.30
N PRO A 273 26.38 31.35 14.44
CA PRO A 273 25.91 30.76 15.67
C PRO A 273 24.62 31.45 16.13
N ALA A 274 23.77 30.70 16.83
CA ALA A 274 22.65 31.26 17.59
C ALA A 274 22.98 31.16 19.06
N ASP A 275 23.36 32.29 19.66
CA ASP A 275 23.78 32.36 21.06
C ASP A 275 22.60 32.72 21.98
N GLU A 276 22.68 32.26 23.23
CA GLU A 276 21.76 32.60 24.32
C GLU A 276 20.26 32.33 24.06
N ILE A 277 19.93 31.34 23.22
CA ILE A 277 18.55 30.91 23.04
C ILE A 277 18.11 29.98 24.17
N SER A 278 16.81 29.89 24.43
CA SER A 278 16.26 28.95 25.40
C SER A 278 14.92 28.38 24.92
N VAL A 279 14.52 27.24 25.48
CA VAL A 279 13.22 26.61 25.23
C VAL A 279 12.37 26.72 26.48
N ARG A 280 11.11 27.15 26.33
CA ARG A 280 10.10 27.02 27.37
C ARG A 280 9.13 25.92 26.97
N ALA A 281 8.98 24.90 27.81
CA ALA A 281 7.97 23.86 27.66
C ALA A 281 6.88 24.05 28.72
N VAL A 282 5.62 24.03 28.33
CA VAL A 282 4.47 24.18 29.24
C VAL A 282 3.54 22.99 29.06
N LEU A 283 3.26 22.30 30.16
CA LEU A 283 2.33 21.18 30.24
C LEU A 283 0.96 21.71 30.66
N TYR A 284 -0.05 21.44 29.84
CA TYR A 284 -1.45 21.77 30.08
C TYR A 284 -2.26 20.50 30.31
N ASP A 285 -3.17 20.54 31.28
CA ASP A 285 -4.16 19.49 31.53
C ASP A 285 -5.27 19.46 30.45
N PRO A 286 -6.19 18.47 30.48
CA PRO A 286 -7.29 18.39 29.53
C PRO A 286 -8.22 19.61 29.50
N ASP A 287 -8.27 20.40 30.58
CA ASP A 287 -9.05 21.66 30.67
C ASP A 287 -8.25 22.88 30.17
N ASN A 288 -7.05 22.67 29.61
CA ASN A 288 -6.07 23.70 29.25
C ASN A 288 -5.58 24.57 30.43
N LYS A 289 -5.51 24.02 31.64
CA LYS A 289 -4.86 24.68 32.78
C LYS A 289 -3.39 24.29 32.84
N ILE A 290 -2.54 25.23 33.22
CA ILE A 290 -1.10 24.99 33.36
C ILE A 290 -0.85 24.07 34.55
N VAL A 291 -0.22 22.93 34.29
CA VAL A 291 0.25 21.97 35.28
C VAL A 291 1.69 22.30 35.67
N LYS A 292 2.53 22.55 34.66
CA LYS A 292 3.96 22.80 34.85
C LYS A 292 4.52 23.70 33.74
N THR A 293 5.38 24.63 34.13
CA THR A 293 6.21 25.44 33.22
C THR A 293 7.67 25.10 33.45
N MET A 294 8.37 24.75 32.39
CA MET A 294 9.79 24.39 32.38
C MET A 294 10.52 25.36 31.43
N ILE A 295 11.69 25.85 31.84
CA ILE A 295 12.52 26.74 31.02
C ILE A 295 13.95 26.21 31.06
N SER A 296 14.55 26.03 29.89
CA SER A 296 15.92 25.54 29.78
C SER A 296 16.92 26.61 30.16
N ASP A 297 18.14 26.18 30.47
CA ASP A 297 19.28 27.10 30.44
C ASP A 297 19.43 27.71 29.04
N ARG A 298 20.06 28.89 29.00
CA ARG A 298 20.46 29.53 27.75
C ARG A 298 21.58 28.72 27.11
N THR A 299 21.42 28.38 25.83
CA THR A 299 22.37 27.56 25.07
C THR A 299 22.72 28.24 23.74
N GLY A 300 23.89 27.86 23.21
CA GLY A 300 24.35 28.25 21.88
C GLY A 300 24.22 27.10 20.90
N ILE A 301 23.79 27.35 19.67
CA ILE A 301 23.81 26.37 18.58
C ILE A 301 24.82 26.79 17.53
N SER A 302 25.79 25.93 17.24
CA SER A 302 26.77 26.15 16.19
C SER A 302 26.12 26.34 14.81
N PRO A 303 26.79 27.03 13.86
CA PRO A 303 26.33 27.12 12.48
C PRO A 303 26.06 25.73 11.88
N SER A 304 24.92 25.53 11.22
CA SER A 304 24.51 24.21 10.69
C SER A 304 24.44 23.08 11.74
N GLY A 305 24.44 23.43 13.03
CA GLY A 305 24.48 22.50 14.15
C GLY A 305 23.11 22.06 14.64
N LYS A 306 23.13 21.04 15.51
CA LYS A 306 21.99 20.58 16.30
C LYS A 306 22.28 20.78 17.78
N GLN A 307 21.23 20.99 18.59
CA GLN A 307 21.31 21.04 20.04
C GLN A 307 20.08 20.38 20.64
N THR A 308 20.28 19.52 21.63
CA THR A 308 19.20 18.90 22.40
C THR A 308 19.04 19.60 23.74
N VAL A 309 17.78 19.84 24.13
CA VAL A 309 17.38 20.33 25.44
C VAL A 309 16.57 19.25 26.14
N ILE A 310 16.89 18.95 27.39
CA ILE A 310 16.23 17.92 28.18
C ILE A 310 15.56 18.54 29.40
N PHE A 311 14.30 18.21 29.62
CA PHE A 311 13.54 18.52 30.83
C PHE A 311 13.23 17.23 31.58
N LYS A 312 13.33 17.25 32.90
CA LYS A 312 12.93 16.13 33.77
C LYS A 312 12.12 16.70 34.94
N GLU A 313 10.88 16.28 35.07
CA GLU A 313 9.96 16.79 36.08
C GLU A 313 9.16 15.67 36.75
N ASN A 314 8.88 15.84 38.03
CA ASN A 314 7.92 15.00 38.74
C ASN A 314 6.53 15.64 38.63
N ILE A 315 5.59 14.90 38.07
CA ILE A 315 4.19 15.29 37.95
C ILE A 315 3.41 14.48 38.99
N LYS A 316 2.77 15.21 39.91
CA LYS A 316 2.01 14.60 40.99
C LYS A 316 0.63 14.20 40.51
N ASP A 317 0.23 12.96 40.76
CA ASP A 317 -1.08 12.39 40.42
C ASP A 317 -1.64 12.84 39.05
N PRO A 318 -0.90 12.66 37.93
CA PRO A 318 -1.44 13.00 36.61
C PRO A 318 -2.62 12.10 36.27
N LEU A 319 -3.57 12.59 35.46
CA LEU A 319 -4.58 11.73 34.86
C LEU A 319 -3.88 10.74 33.91
N LYS A 320 -4.21 9.45 34.04
CA LYS A 320 -3.58 8.38 33.28
C LYS A 320 -4.38 8.10 32.02
N TRP A 321 -3.69 7.97 30.89
CA TRP A 321 -4.31 7.63 29.63
C TRP A 321 -4.55 6.11 29.52
N SER A 322 -5.73 5.75 29.01
CA SER A 322 -6.13 4.39 28.65
C SER A 322 -7.22 4.43 27.58
N ALA A 323 -7.55 3.28 26.97
CA ALA A 323 -8.69 3.20 26.07
C ALA A 323 -10.06 3.47 26.77
N GLU A 324 -10.11 3.35 28.10
CA GLU A 324 -11.31 3.60 28.90
C GLU A 324 -11.44 5.07 29.31
N LYS A 325 -10.30 5.70 29.64
CA LYS A 325 -10.16 7.11 30.03
C LYS A 325 -9.02 7.73 29.23
N PRO A 326 -9.31 8.32 28.06
CA PRO A 326 -8.30 8.89 27.17
C PRO A 326 -7.89 10.30 27.60
N ASP A 327 -7.42 10.45 28.84
CA ASP A 327 -6.98 11.75 29.36
C ASP A 327 -5.70 12.20 28.65
N LEU A 328 -5.77 13.36 27.97
CA LEU A 328 -4.67 13.91 27.17
C LEU A 328 -4.18 15.24 27.72
N TYR A 329 -2.87 15.36 27.85
CA TYR A 329 -2.20 16.61 28.17
C TYR A 329 -1.63 17.23 26.89
N THR A 330 -1.53 18.55 26.87
CA THR A 330 -0.89 19.29 25.77
C THR A 330 0.44 19.85 26.22
N LEU A 331 1.50 19.56 25.47
CA LEU A 331 2.80 20.21 25.58
C LEU A 331 2.90 21.34 24.56
N VAL A 332 3.19 22.54 25.04
CA VAL A 332 3.51 23.70 24.19
C VAL A 332 4.96 24.08 24.38
N PHE A 333 5.69 24.19 23.29
CA PHE A 333 7.11 24.58 23.27
C PHE A 333 7.27 25.95 22.62
N GLU A 334 7.88 26.88 23.34
CA GLU A 334 8.25 28.19 22.83
C GLU A 334 9.77 28.26 22.68
N LEU A 335 10.26 28.65 21.51
CA LEU A 335 11.66 29.01 21.32
C LEU A 335 11.83 30.49 21.66
N LEU A 336 12.73 30.81 22.59
CA LEU A 336 12.94 32.16 23.08
C LEU A 336 14.28 32.72 22.59
N ASP A 337 14.26 33.98 22.17
CA ASP A 337 15.47 34.75 21.85
C ASP A 337 16.20 35.23 23.13
N PRO A 338 17.41 35.83 23.01
CA PRO A 338 18.17 36.32 24.18
C PRO A 338 17.44 37.40 25.01
N SER A 339 16.46 38.09 24.43
CA SER A 339 15.60 39.06 25.12
C SER A 339 14.43 38.40 25.87
N GLY A 340 14.23 37.09 25.69
CA GLY A 340 13.13 36.32 26.27
C GLY A 340 11.85 36.35 25.43
N LYS A 341 11.91 36.84 24.20
CA LYS A 341 10.76 36.92 23.29
C LYS A 341 10.59 35.62 22.51
N THR A 342 9.36 35.16 22.37
CA THR A 342 9.01 33.99 21.58
C THR A 342 9.25 34.20 20.08
N ILE A 343 10.07 33.33 19.49
CA ILE A 343 10.42 33.28 18.06
C ILE A 343 9.38 32.47 17.30
N ASN A 344 9.08 31.27 17.78
CA ASN A 344 8.08 30.36 17.26
C ASN A 344 7.60 29.39 18.34
N VAL A 345 6.42 28.82 18.11
CA VAL A 345 5.76 27.89 19.01
C VAL A 345 5.44 26.60 18.26
N ILE A 346 5.60 25.44 18.90
CA ILE A 346 5.03 24.17 18.44
C ILE A 346 4.23 23.53 19.58
N SER A 347 3.42 22.54 19.27
CA SER A 347 2.64 21.80 20.26
C SER A 347 2.51 20.33 19.90
N GLY A 348 2.30 19.52 20.92
CA GLY A 348 2.01 18.09 20.81
C GLY A 348 1.17 17.62 21.98
N ARG A 349 0.61 16.42 21.88
CA ARG A 349 -0.14 15.80 22.97
C ARG A 349 0.64 14.63 23.53
N ILE A 350 0.42 14.36 24.81
CA ILE A 350 0.92 13.17 25.51
C ILE A 350 -0.22 12.61 26.37
N GLY A 351 -0.11 11.33 26.71
CA GLY A 351 -0.92 10.69 27.74
C GLY A 351 0.00 9.99 28.73
N PHE A 352 -0.22 10.17 30.02
CA PHE A 352 0.58 9.48 31.04
C PHE A 352 0.17 8.01 31.06
N LYS A 353 1.08 7.14 30.63
CA LYS A 353 0.89 5.69 30.71
C LYS A 353 2.22 4.99 30.92
N GLU A 354 2.16 3.78 31.43
CA GLU A 354 3.31 2.89 31.53
C GLU A 354 2.93 1.48 31.12
N THR A 355 3.81 0.83 30.36
CA THR A 355 3.65 -0.56 29.93
C THR A 355 4.79 -1.41 30.46
N GLU A 356 4.47 -2.57 31.01
CA GLU A 356 5.43 -3.49 31.60
C GLU A 356 5.11 -4.93 31.22
N ILE A 357 6.14 -5.77 31.14
CA ILE A 357 5.99 -7.23 31.09
C ILE A 357 6.53 -7.81 32.40
N ARG A 358 5.68 -8.54 33.14
CA ARG A 358 6.05 -9.21 34.38
C ARG A 358 5.46 -10.61 34.41
N ASP A 359 6.31 -11.62 34.67
CA ASP A 359 5.90 -13.03 34.73
C ASP A 359 5.01 -13.44 33.53
N GLN A 360 5.46 -13.15 32.30
CA GLN A 360 4.74 -13.40 31.03
C GLN A 360 3.42 -12.64 30.84
N VAL A 361 3.10 -11.65 31.68
CA VAL A 361 1.86 -10.86 31.57
C VAL A 361 2.18 -9.41 31.22
N PHE A 362 1.43 -8.86 30.27
CA PHE A 362 1.52 -7.46 29.88
C PHE A 362 0.60 -6.59 30.76
N TYR A 363 1.18 -5.53 31.32
CA TYR A 363 0.48 -4.58 32.18
C TYR A 363 0.43 -3.19 31.52
N LEU A 364 -0.69 -2.51 31.72
CA LEU A 364 -0.84 -1.07 31.45
C LEU A 364 -1.21 -0.39 32.77
N ASN A 365 -0.41 0.59 33.21
CA ASN A 365 -0.63 1.34 34.45
C ASN A 365 -0.83 0.40 35.66
N GLY A 366 -0.04 -0.67 35.73
CA GLY A 366 -0.08 -1.67 36.80
C GLY A 366 -1.16 -2.74 36.68
N MET A 367 -2.02 -2.69 35.67
CA MET A 367 -3.15 -3.61 35.48
C MET A 367 -2.94 -4.55 34.28
N PRO A 368 -3.19 -5.86 34.41
CA PRO A 368 -3.10 -6.78 33.27
C PRO A 368 -4.21 -6.45 32.27
N VAL A 369 -3.85 -6.27 31.00
CA VAL A 369 -4.78 -5.83 29.96
C VAL A 369 -5.27 -7.00 29.10
N LYS A 370 -6.55 -6.95 28.69
CA LYS A 370 -7.10 -7.77 27.61
C LYS A 370 -7.46 -6.86 26.45
N LEU A 371 -6.97 -7.22 25.28
CA LEU A 371 -7.12 -6.51 24.03
C LEU A 371 -8.17 -7.23 23.20
N ASN A 372 -9.34 -6.60 23.08
CA ASN A 372 -10.31 -6.95 22.07
C ASN A 372 -9.87 -6.26 20.78
N GLY A 373 -8.98 -6.95 20.06
CA GLY A 373 -8.29 -6.45 18.89
C GLY A 373 -9.02 -6.76 17.59
N ILE A 374 -8.79 -5.92 16.59
CA ILE A 374 -9.13 -6.19 15.19
C ILE A 374 -8.08 -5.58 14.26
N ASN A 375 -7.78 -6.26 13.15
CA ASN A 375 -6.95 -5.72 12.09
C ASN A 375 -7.78 -4.75 11.24
N SER A 376 -7.19 -3.64 10.81
CA SER A 376 -7.86 -2.68 9.94
C SER A 376 -6.92 -2.11 8.90
N HIS A 377 -7.24 -2.37 7.63
CA HIS A 377 -6.69 -1.61 6.52
C HIS A 377 -7.24 -0.18 6.48
N MET A 378 -6.49 0.71 5.86
CA MET A 378 -6.95 2.05 5.45
C MET A 378 -7.60 1.94 4.06
N GLN A 379 -8.88 1.58 4.03
CA GLN A 379 -9.60 1.28 2.79
C GLN A 379 -10.95 2.00 2.75
N HIS A 380 -11.18 2.75 1.68
CA HIS A 380 -12.43 3.43 1.41
C HIS A 380 -13.01 2.99 0.05
N PRO A 381 -14.30 2.60 -0.03
CA PRO A 381 -14.89 2.02 -1.24
C PRO A 381 -14.82 2.93 -2.47
N VAL A 382 -14.76 4.24 -2.28
CA VAL A 382 -14.72 5.23 -3.38
C VAL A 382 -13.36 5.91 -3.53
N LEU A 383 -12.56 5.96 -2.47
CA LEU A 383 -11.32 6.76 -2.42
C LEU A 383 -10.07 5.88 -2.47
N GLY A 384 -10.23 4.55 -2.41
CA GLY A 384 -9.12 3.61 -2.36
C GLY A 384 -8.42 3.72 -1.02
N HIS A 385 -7.11 3.96 -1.03
CA HIS A 385 -6.30 4.08 0.18
C HIS A 385 -6.28 5.51 0.77
N THR A 386 -6.92 6.48 0.10
CA THR A 386 -7.09 7.82 0.66
C THR A 386 -8.20 7.81 1.72
N MET A 387 -7.88 8.26 2.94
CA MET A 387 -8.83 8.31 4.06
C MET A 387 -9.17 9.75 4.42
N ASP A 388 -10.46 10.03 4.60
CA ASP A 388 -10.93 11.30 5.14
C ASP A 388 -11.24 11.19 6.65
N GLU A 389 -11.23 12.34 7.34
CA GLU A 389 -11.47 12.39 8.79
C GLU A 389 -12.87 11.88 9.19
N ALA A 390 -13.90 12.08 8.36
CA ALA A 390 -15.25 11.67 8.71
C ALA A 390 -15.35 10.13 8.75
N THR A 391 -14.76 9.46 7.76
CA THR A 391 -14.64 8.00 7.73
C THR A 391 -13.87 7.48 8.95
N ILE A 392 -12.69 8.03 9.25
CA ILE A 392 -11.88 7.60 10.40
C ILE A 392 -12.65 7.74 11.73
N ARG A 393 -13.39 8.85 11.91
CA ARG A 393 -14.23 9.06 13.11
C ARG A 393 -15.37 8.05 13.19
N GLN A 394 -15.97 7.70 12.06
CA GLN A 394 -17.02 6.70 12.00
C GLN A 394 -16.48 5.32 12.37
N ASP A 395 -15.33 4.94 11.82
CA ASP A 395 -14.66 3.67 12.09
C ASP A 395 -14.34 3.53 13.59
N LEU A 396 -13.65 4.52 14.17
CA LEU A 396 -13.32 4.51 15.60
C LEU A 396 -14.58 4.51 16.48
N ALA A 397 -15.64 5.20 16.09
CA ALA A 397 -16.91 5.16 16.82
C ALA A 397 -17.56 3.76 16.79
N LEU A 398 -17.59 3.11 15.62
CA LEU A 398 -18.14 1.77 15.45
C LEU A 398 -17.33 0.75 16.27
N LEU A 399 -16.00 0.78 16.17
CA LEU A 399 -15.12 -0.09 16.95
C LEU A 399 -15.43 0.01 18.45
N LYS A 400 -15.53 1.23 18.99
CA LYS A 400 -15.89 1.44 20.40
C LYS A 400 -17.29 0.95 20.74
N GLN A 401 -18.28 1.14 19.87
CA GLN A 401 -19.66 0.67 20.09
C GLN A 401 -19.74 -0.86 20.17
N PHE A 402 -18.87 -1.57 19.45
CA PHE A 402 -18.78 -3.03 19.46
C PHE A 402 -17.74 -3.58 20.45
N ASN A 403 -17.37 -2.78 21.47
CA ASN A 403 -16.43 -3.15 22.53
C ASN A 403 -15.02 -3.51 22.04
N ILE A 404 -14.63 -3.13 20.83
CA ILE A 404 -13.23 -3.19 20.39
C ILE A 404 -12.47 -2.10 21.13
N ASN A 405 -11.32 -2.45 21.71
CA ASN A 405 -10.45 -1.52 22.41
C ASN A 405 -9.03 -1.47 21.82
N CYS A 406 -8.73 -2.31 20.83
CA CYS A 406 -7.44 -2.35 20.17
C CYS A 406 -7.58 -2.51 18.65
N VAL A 407 -6.75 -1.81 17.88
CA VAL A 407 -6.62 -1.98 16.44
C VAL A 407 -5.16 -2.27 16.09
N ARG A 408 -4.90 -3.31 15.31
CA ARG A 408 -3.63 -3.49 14.61
C ARG A 408 -3.74 -2.85 13.22
N THR A 409 -2.80 -1.98 12.88
CA THR A 409 -2.83 -1.24 11.60
C THR A 409 -2.23 -2.09 10.50
N SER A 410 -3.06 -2.98 9.93
CA SER A 410 -2.63 -3.93 8.90
C SER A 410 -2.36 -3.22 7.56
N HIS A 411 -1.17 -3.31 6.98
CA HIS A 411 0.12 -3.75 7.56
C HIS A 411 1.16 -2.66 7.31
N TYR A 412 0.90 -1.49 7.90
CA TYR A 412 1.64 -0.27 7.67
C TYR A 412 1.21 0.85 8.63
N PRO A 413 2.04 1.90 8.78
CA PRO A 413 1.69 3.02 9.64
C PRO A 413 0.43 3.70 9.08
N PRO A 414 -0.61 3.99 9.87
CA PRO A 414 -1.83 4.59 9.38
C PRO A 414 -1.60 6.06 9.00
N VAL A 415 -2.61 6.72 8.44
CA VAL A 415 -2.56 8.20 8.28
C VAL A 415 -2.46 8.84 9.67
N LYS A 416 -1.65 9.89 9.84
CA LYS A 416 -1.43 10.53 11.16
C LYS A 416 -2.73 10.88 11.89
N ARG A 417 -3.75 11.31 11.14
CA ARG A 417 -5.05 11.69 11.70
C ARG A 417 -5.74 10.52 12.41
N TYR A 418 -5.48 9.29 12.00
CA TYR A 418 -5.98 8.08 12.65
C TYR A 418 -5.44 7.97 14.08
N LEU A 419 -4.13 8.10 14.27
CA LEU A 419 -3.49 8.07 15.60
C LEU A 419 -3.95 9.23 16.47
N GLU A 420 -4.09 10.43 15.91
CA GLU A 420 -4.62 11.58 16.65
C GLU A 420 -6.05 11.33 17.15
N LEU A 421 -6.89 10.66 16.36
CA LEU A 421 -8.25 10.34 16.79
C LEU A 421 -8.29 9.13 17.72
N ALA A 422 -7.41 8.15 17.56
CA ALA A 422 -7.27 7.02 18.47
C ALA A 422 -6.85 7.49 19.88
N ASP A 423 -5.96 8.49 19.98
CA ASP A 423 -5.63 9.15 21.24
C ASP A 423 -6.88 9.75 21.90
N GLU A 424 -7.74 10.42 21.13
CA GLU A 424 -8.95 11.13 21.60
C GLU A 424 -10.09 10.18 21.98
N TYR A 425 -10.31 9.14 21.19
CA TYR A 425 -11.39 8.16 21.39
C TYR A 425 -11.06 7.12 22.46
N GLY A 426 -9.78 6.98 22.80
CA GLY A 426 -9.30 5.90 23.65
C GLY A 426 -9.36 4.57 22.90
N MET A 427 -8.46 4.40 21.93
CA MET A 427 -8.24 3.15 21.21
C MET A 427 -6.76 2.76 21.34
N TYR A 428 -6.46 1.53 21.75
CA TYR A 428 -5.09 1.02 21.70
C TYR A 428 -4.70 0.71 20.26
N ILE A 429 -3.49 1.06 19.86
CA ILE A 429 -2.95 0.80 18.53
C ILE A 429 -1.74 -0.11 18.63
N VAL A 430 -1.71 -1.15 17.81
CA VAL A 430 -0.49 -1.85 17.41
C VAL A 430 -0.09 -1.24 16.09
N ASP A 431 0.92 -0.35 16.14
CA ASP A 431 1.38 0.39 14.97
C ASP A 431 2.49 -0.43 14.29
N GLU A 432 2.36 -0.63 12.99
CA GLU A 432 3.10 -1.65 12.25
C GLU A 432 3.95 -1.04 11.14
N THR A 433 5.22 -1.41 11.07
CA THR A 433 6.10 -1.02 9.97
C THR A 433 5.50 -1.51 8.65
N GLY A 434 5.62 -0.70 7.59
CA GLY A 434 5.09 -1.02 6.26
C GLY A 434 5.90 -2.08 5.51
N ASP A 435 6.36 -3.14 6.17
CA ASP A 435 7.20 -4.20 5.60
C ASP A 435 6.36 -5.48 5.42
N GLU A 436 5.95 -5.76 4.17
CA GLU A 436 5.35 -7.04 3.79
C GLU A 436 5.92 -7.56 2.47
N SER A 437 6.51 -8.75 2.48
CA SER A 437 7.13 -9.40 1.33
C SER A 437 6.62 -10.82 1.11
N HIS A 438 5.29 -11.01 1.15
CA HIS A 438 4.65 -12.32 1.14
C HIS A 438 5.06 -13.19 -0.08
N ALA A 439 5.07 -12.64 -1.29
CA ALA A 439 5.56 -13.32 -2.49
C ALA A 439 7.05 -13.64 -2.46
N THR A 440 7.85 -12.85 -1.73
CA THR A 440 9.31 -12.80 -1.82
C THR A 440 9.99 -12.82 -0.46
N GLN A 441 9.49 -13.66 0.46
CA GLN A 441 9.95 -13.74 1.86
C GLN A 441 11.47 -13.94 2.01
N ASN A 442 12.14 -14.50 0.99
CA ASN A 442 13.58 -14.66 0.97
C ASN A 442 14.35 -13.32 1.08
N VAL A 443 13.73 -12.18 0.78
CA VAL A 443 14.39 -10.85 0.90
C VAL A 443 14.63 -10.44 2.35
N SER A 444 13.92 -11.01 3.34
CA SER A 444 14.25 -10.78 4.76
C SER A 444 15.58 -11.42 5.19
N TYR A 445 16.11 -12.37 4.42
CA TYR A 445 17.43 -12.97 4.65
C TYR A 445 18.54 -12.28 3.84
N ASP A 446 18.20 -11.44 2.87
CA ASP A 446 19.19 -10.74 2.04
C ASP A 446 19.58 -9.39 2.66
N LYS A 447 20.82 -9.31 3.09
CA LYS A 447 21.41 -8.11 3.69
C LYS A 447 21.38 -6.87 2.78
N ASN A 448 21.26 -7.03 1.47
CA ASN A 448 21.13 -5.89 0.56
C ASN A 448 19.83 -5.10 0.76
N TRP A 449 18.83 -5.68 1.44
CA TRP A 449 17.55 -5.06 1.75
C TRP A 449 17.49 -4.45 3.16
N GLU A 450 18.44 -4.80 4.04
CA GLU A 450 18.45 -4.43 5.47
C GLU A 450 18.25 -2.92 5.69
N ALA A 451 18.86 -2.09 4.86
CA ALA A 451 18.77 -0.64 4.97
C ALA A 451 17.35 -0.10 4.73
N MET A 452 16.60 -0.69 3.79
CA MET A 452 15.24 -0.29 3.46
C MET A 452 14.27 -0.68 4.57
N TYR A 453 14.36 -1.92 5.05
CA TYR A 453 13.63 -2.43 6.23
C TYR A 453 13.83 -1.50 7.44
N ARG A 454 15.09 -1.20 7.80
CA ARG A 454 15.41 -0.32 8.93
C ARG A 454 14.84 1.09 8.76
N GLU A 455 14.91 1.66 7.56
CA GLU A 455 14.44 3.03 7.36
C GLU A 455 12.91 3.16 7.48
N ARG A 456 12.13 2.17 7.03
CA ARG A 456 10.66 2.15 7.22
C ARG A 456 10.30 2.17 8.70
N ALA A 457 10.94 1.32 9.50
CA ALA A 457 10.76 1.28 10.95
C ALA A 457 11.18 2.59 11.63
N ARG A 458 12.34 3.14 11.23
CA ARG A 458 12.85 4.41 11.75
C ARG A 458 11.88 5.56 11.48
N LYS A 459 11.36 5.68 10.25
CA LYS A 459 10.40 6.72 9.87
C LYS A 459 9.09 6.61 10.66
N MET A 460 8.55 5.40 10.81
CA MET A 460 7.35 5.15 11.64
C MET A 460 7.59 5.60 13.09
N VAL A 461 8.59 5.04 13.77
CA VAL A 461 8.82 5.30 15.20
C VAL A 461 9.10 6.78 15.46
N LEU A 462 9.91 7.44 14.64
CA LEU A 462 10.20 8.87 14.79
C LEU A 462 8.96 9.75 14.59
N ARG A 463 8.07 9.37 13.67
CA ARG A 463 6.82 10.09 13.41
C ARG A 463 5.84 9.94 14.57
N ASP A 464 5.73 8.73 15.12
CA ASP A 464 4.55 8.33 15.89
C ASP A 464 4.77 8.09 17.39
N ARG A 465 6.03 7.99 17.87
CA ARG A 465 6.37 7.63 19.28
C ARG A 465 5.72 8.44 20.39
N ASN A 466 5.24 9.64 20.10
CA ASN A 466 4.55 10.51 21.07
C ASN A 466 3.06 10.21 21.22
N HIS A 467 2.47 9.35 20.38
CA HIS A 467 1.05 8.98 20.48
C HIS A 467 0.80 8.00 21.65
N PRO A 468 0.04 8.38 22.68
CA PRO A 468 -0.27 7.48 23.78
C PRO A 468 -1.17 6.31 23.36
N CYS A 469 -1.90 6.41 22.24
CA CYS A 469 -2.68 5.29 21.73
C CYS A 469 -1.84 4.06 21.39
N ILE A 470 -0.58 4.25 20.99
CA ILE A 470 0.30 3.15 20.60
C ILE A 470 0.71 2.37 21.84
N LEU A 471 0.34 1.09 21.88
CA LEU A 471 0.60 0.20 23.00
C LEU A 471 1.94 -0.53 22.83
N PHE A 472 2.19 -1.06 21.63
CA PHE A 472 3.44 -1.67 21.21
C PHE A 472 3.59 -1.58 19.68
N TRP A 473 4.79 -1.85 19.20
CA TRP A 473 5.16 -1.77 17.78
C TRP A 473 5.12 -3.16 17.13
N SER A 474 4.90 -3.21 15.81
CA SER A 474 5.07 -4.42 15.01
C SER A 474 6.13 -4.19 13.92
N ALA A 475 6.99 -5.20 13.72
CA ALA A 475 8.09 -5.17 12.77
C ALA A 475 7.68 -5.34 11.30
N GLY A 476 6.40 -5.55 11.03
CA GLY A 476 5.87 -5.84 9.70
C GLY A 476 5.02 -7.11 9.69
N ASN A 477 4.78 -7.63 8.50
CA ASN A 477 3.89 -8.76 8.25
C ASN A 477 4.48 -9.70 7.20
N GLU A 478 4.28 -11.01 7.36
CA GLU A 478 4.43 -12.06 6.33
C GLU A 478 5.68 -11.95 5.44
N SER A 479 6.80 -11.46 5.98
CA SER A 479 8.01 -11.12 5.23
C SER A 479 9.10 -12.20 5.31
N GLY A 480 8.76 -13.39 5.83
CA GLY A 480 9.71 -14.42 6.20
C GLY A 480 10.34 -14.18 7.56
N GLU A 481 11.35 -14.96 7.91
CA GLU A 481 11.90 -15.01 9.28
C GLU A 481 13.41 -14.73 9.31
N GLY A 482 13.87 -13.86 8.40
CA GLY A 482 15.28 -13.50 8.27
C GLY A 482 15.74 -12.39 9.22
N ASP A 483 17.05 -12.24 9.35
CA ASP A 483 17.71 -11.30 10.28
C ASP A 483 17.33 -9.82 10.01
N ASN A 484 16.83 -9.48 8.82
CA ASN A 484 16.34 -8.12 8.56
C ASN A 484 15.15 -7.75 9.46
N ILE A 485 14.33 -8.72 9.90
CA ILE A 485 13.25 -8.49 10.87
C ILE A 485 13.82 -8.11 12.25
N CYS A 486 14.89 -8.77 12.69
CA CYS A 486 15.61 -8.37 13.90
C CYS A 486 16.19 -6.96 13.74
N ALA A 487 16.72 -6.62 12.56
CA ALA A 487 17.26 -5.30 12.28
C ALA A 487 16.19 -4.18 12.37
N VAL A 488 14.95 -4.45 11.94
CA VAL A 488 13.78 -3.56 12.14
C VAL A 488 13.54 -3.28 13.62
N ILE A 489 13.42 -4.35 14.43
CA ILE A 489 13.16 -4.25 15.86
C ILE A 489 14.28 -3.49 16.57
N ASP A 490 15.54 -3.85 16.30
CA ASP A 490 16.73 -3.20 16.85
C ASP A 490 16.81 -1.73 16.45
N GLU A 491 16.35 -1.38 15.24
CA GLU A 491 16.31 0.01 14.80
C GLU A 491 15.29 0.82 15.57
N GLY A 492 14.05 0.33 15.66
CA GLY A 492 12.99 1.03 16.38
C GLY A 492 13.32 1.22 17.87
N LYS A 493 13.93 0.21 18.51
CA LYS A 493 14.39 0.28 19.91
C LYS A 493 15.45 1.37 20.18
N LYS A 494 16.12 1.91 19.15
CA LYS A 494 17.01 3.07 19.31
C LYS A 494 16.25 4.36 19.57
N TYR A 495 15.03 4.48 19.06
CA TYR A 495 14.23 5.70 19.05
C TYR A 495 13.09 5.69 20.08
N ASP A 496 12.61 4.50 20.46
CA ASP A 496 11.63 4.32 21.53
C ASP A 496 11.97 3.08 22.38
N LYS A 497 12.21 3.30 23.67
CA LYS A 497 12.47 2.24 24.65
C LYS A 497 11.28 1.99 25.58
N THR A 498 10.19 2.74 25.40
CA THR A 498 9.02 2.70 26.28
C THR A 498 8.00 1.64 25.86
N ARG A 499 8.18 1.03 24.68
CA ARG A 499 7.27 0.07 24.08
C ARG A 499 7.99 -1.18 23.60
N PHE A 500 7.25 -2.28 23.63
CA PHE A 500 7.70 -3.61 23.19
C PHE A 500 7.44 -3.80 21.70
N TRP A 501 8.01 -4.86 21.14
CA TRP A 501 7.90 -5.21 19.72
C TRP A 501 7.28 -6.59 19.52
N MET A 502 6.45 -6.72 18.48
CA MET A 502 6.01 -8.00 17.93
C MET A 502 6.35 -8.10 16.45
N TYR A 503 6.07 -9.25 15.83
CA TYR A 503 6.14 -9.43 14.39
C TYR A 503 5.02 -10.35 13.90
N GLY A 504 4.34 -9.97 12.82
CA GLY A 504 3.35 -10.82 12.15
C GLY A 504 4.00 -11.85 11.23
N GLY A 505 4.82 -12.74 11.79
CA GLY A 505 5.54 -13.78 11.04
C GLY A 505 4.66 -14.94 10.59
N ASN A 506 5.10 -15.68 9.56
CA ASN A 506 4.40 -16.89 9.10
C ASN A 506 4.81 -18.13 9.91
N ASP A 507 5.96 -18.07 10.57
CA ASP A 507 6.31 -19.06 11.59
C ASP A 507 5.54 -18.77 12.89
N PHE A 508 5.48 -19.78 13.77
CA PHE A 508 4.70 -19.68 15.02
C PHE A 508 5.21 -18.59 15.98
N ALA A 509 6.50 -18.25 15.89
CA ALA A 509 7.16 -17.23 16.69
C ALA A 509 8.47 -16.79 16.03
N HIS A 510 8.83 -15.52 16.20
CA HIS A 510 10.13 -15.01 15.77
C HIS A 510 11.05 -14.74 16.97
N HIS A 511 12.33 -15.04 16.84
CA HIS A 511 13.26 -15.02 17.97
C HIS A 511 13.62 -13.62 18.51
N CYS A 512 13.33 -12.56 17.76
CA CYS A 512 13.62 -11.17 18.14
C CYS A 512 12.42 -10.40 18.72
N GLU A 513 11.23 -10.99 18.75
CA GLU A 513 10.01 -10.34 19.28
C GLU A 513 9.98 -10.34 20.82
N ASP A 514 9.43 -9.28 21.41
CA ASP A 514 9.19 -9.18 22.85
C ASP A 514 7.81 -9.76 23.23
N ILE A 515 6.90 -9.91 22.26
CA ILE A 515 5.53 -10.40 22.41
C ILE A 515 5.31 -11.50 21.37
N ILE A 516 4.95 -12.72 21.80
CA ILE A 516 4.69 -13.85 20.90
C ILE A 516 3.28 -13.76 20.30
N GLY A 517 3.18 -13.68 18.98
CA GLY A 517 1.90 -13.58 18.28
C GLY A 517 1.74 -14.65 17.21
N PRO A 518 1.40 -15.90 17.57
CA PRO A 518 1.14 -16.91 16.57
C PRO A 518 -0.11 -16.54 15.77
N ARG A 519 0.02 -16.58 14.44
CA ARG A 519 -1.06 -16.31 13.47
C ARG A 519 -1.97 -17.53 13.30
N TYR A 520 -3.29 -17.31 13.32
CA TYR A 520 -4.35 -18.31 13.14
C TYR A 520 -4.17 -19.67 13.88
N PRO A 521 -3.73 -19.70 15.15
CA PRO A 521 -3.43 -20.95 15.85
C PRO A 521 -4.70 -21.70 16.21
N GLN A 522 -4.65 -23.03 16.20
CA GLN A 522 -5.71 -23.85 16.79
C GLN A 522 -5.75 -23.66 18.31
N LEU A 523 -6.94 -23.77 18.91
CA LEU A 523 -7.13 -23.62 20.37
C LEU A 523 -6.22 -24.56 21.19
N SER A 524 -5.98 -25.78 20.71
CA SER A 524 -5.09 -26.73 21.38
C SER A 524 -3.61 -26.34 21.31
N GLU A 525 -3.18 -25.71 20.21
CA GLU A 525 -1.82 -25.22 20.03
C GLU A 525 -1.58 -24.05 20.97
N LEU A 526 -2.54 -23.13 21.09
CA LEU A 526 -2.47 -22.04 22.08
C LEU A 526 -2.28 -22.56 23.49
N VAL A 527 -3.06 -23.56 23.91
CA VAL A 527 -2.93 -24.11 25.26
C VAL A 527 -1.57 -24.78 25.44
N LYS A 528 -1.17 -25.66 24.51
CA LYS A 528 0.02 -26.50 24.66
C LYS A 528 1.33 -25.75 24.46
N ASP A 529 1.39 -24.90 23.45
CA ASP A 529 2.62 -24.32 22.91
C ASP A 529 2.78 -22.84 23.28
N VAL A 530 1.77 -22.22 23.92
CA VAL A 530 1.85 -20.85 24.45
C VAL A 530 1.47 -20.81 25.93
N PHE A 531 0.22 -21.10 26.29
CA PHE A 531 -0.30 -20.76 27.63
C PHE A 531 0.21 -21.63 28.77
N LEU A 532 0.63 -22.87 28.48
CA LEU A 532 1.22 -23.79 29.48
C LEU A 532 2.75 -23.77 29.52
N ILE A 533 3.40 -22.99 28.65
CA ILE A 533 4.87 -22.86 28.65
C ILE A 533 5.30 -21.95 29.80
N ASP A 534 6.24 -22.41 30.61
CA ASP A 534 6.79 -21.67 31.74
C ASP A 534 7.67 -20.49 31.31
N LYS A 535 7.84 -19.52 32.22
CA LYS A 535 8.57 -18.28 31.95
C LYS A 535 10.07 -18.47 31.76
N GLU A 536 10.63 -19.54 32.32
CA GLU A 536 12.04 -19.91 32.16
C GLU A 536 12.31 -20.40 30.73
N THR A 537 11.31 -20.99 30.09
CA THR A 537 11.35 -21.43 28.69
C THR A 537 11.00 -20.30 27.72
N ASP A 538 9.93 -19.57 27.97
CA ASP A 538 9.53 -18.41 27.16
C ASP A 538 8.91 -17.30 28.03
N PRO A 539 9.62 -16.18 28.28
CA PRO A 539 9.16 -15.13 29.17
C PRO A 539 8.11 -14.18 28.54
N ARG A 540 7.83 -14.32 27.24
CA ARG A 540 7.05 -13.32 26.49
C ARG A 540 5.54 -13.46 26.75
N PRO A 541 4.78 -12.36 26.91
CA PRO A 541 3.32 -12.40 26.86
C PRO A 541 2.87 -12.70 25.43
N SER A 542 1.60 -13.07 25.26
CA SER A 542 1.06 -13.41 23.95
C SER A 542 -0.06 -12.49 23.49
N PHE A 543 0.02 -12.01 22.25
CA PHE A 543 -1.06 -11.32 21.54
C PHE A 543 -1.09 -11.84 20.12
N LEU A 544 -2.19 -12.46 19.70
CA LEU A 544 -2.31 -13.00 18.34
C LEU A 544 -2.43 -11.81 17.37
N ASP A 545 -1.45 -11.65 16.49
CA ASP A 545 -1.44 -10.61 15.46
C ASP A 545 -2.68 -10.74 14.54
N GLU A 546 -3.06 -11.98 14.26
CA GLU A 546 -4.25 -12.37 13.52
C GLU A 546 -4.86 -13.65 14.12
N TYR A 547 -6.14 -13.60 14.46
CA TYR A 547 -6.95 -14.77 14.76
C TYR A 547 -8.36 -14.62 14.17
N LEU A 548 -9.06 -15.74 13.94
CA LEU A 548 -10.44 -15.75 13.43
C LEU A 548 -10.66 -14.87 12.18
N ALA A 549 -10.42 -15.43 11.00
CA ALA A 549 -10.79 -14.76 9.75
C ALA A 549 -12.32 -14.65 9.60
N VAL A 550 -12.87 -13.44 9.65
CA VAL A 550 -14.29 -13.12 9.46
C VAL A 550 -14.64 -12.88 7.98
N THR A 551 -14.21 -13.80 7.12
CA THR A 551 -14.51 -13.73 5.68
C THR A 551 -15.93 -14.24 5.39
N GLY A 552 -16.80 -13.39 4.84
CA GLY A 552 -18.19 -13.76 4.55
C GLY A 552 -18.96 -14.16 5.81
N ASN A 553 -19.51 -15.38 5.85
CA ASN A 553 -20.15 -15.91 7.06
C ASN A 553 -19.12 -16.60 7.98
N GLY A 554 -18.23 -15.78 8.57
CA GLY A 554 -17.13 -16.21 9.43
C GLY A 554 -17.36 -15.96 10.93
N GLY A 555 -16.29 -16.09 11.74
CA GLY A 555 -16.29 -15.74 13.18
C GLY A 555 -16.74 -16.84 14.15
N GLY A 556 -16.87 -18.09 13.70
CA GLY A 556 -17.12 -19.22 14.60
C GLY A 556 -15.98 -19.42 15.63
N ALA A 557 -16.30 -19.95 16.81
CA ALA A 557 -15.39 -20.17 17.94
C ALA A 557 -14.87 -18.90 18.67
N LEU A 558 -15.46 -17.72 18.41
CA LEU A 558 -15.08 -16.49 19.11
C LEU A 558 -15.16 -16.62 20.63
N ASP A 559 -16.24 -17.22 21.14
CA ASP A 559 -16.43 -17.51 22.57
C ASP A 559 -15.39 -18.49 23.10
N ASP A 560 -15.02 -19.54 22.35
CA ASP A 560 -13.99 -20.50 22.73
C ASP A 560 -12.60 -19.83 22.91
N TYR A 561 -12.21 -18.94 21.98
CA TYR A 561 -10.96 -18.18 22.12
C TYR A 561 -10.99 -17.30 23.36
N TRP A 562 -12.07 -16.54 23.57
CA TRP A 562 -12.18 -15.64 24.71
C TRP A 562 -12.24 -16.37 26.06
N GLU A 563 -12.81 -17.57 26.11
CA GLU A 563 -12.75 -18.41 27.32
C GLU A 563 -11.29 -18.74 27.67
N LEU A 564 -10.46 -19.10 26.69
CA LEU A 564 -9.04 -19.33 26.92
C LEU A 564 -8.30 -18.04 27.29
N PHE A 565 -8.55 -16.94 26.60
CA PHE A 565 -7.91 -15.66 26.88
C PHE A 565 -8.18 -15.19 28.31
N TYR A 566 -9.40 -15.37 28.84
CA TYR A 566 -9.68 -15.07 30.24
C TYR A 566 -9.09 -16.08 31.22
N ARG A 567 -8.99 -17.35 30.84
CA ARG A 567 -8.43 -18.41 31.70
C ARG A 567 -6.93 -18.27 31.93
N TYR A 568 -6.18 -17.81 30.93
CA TYR A 568 -4.72 -17.75 30.98
C TYR A 568 -4.21 -16.30 31.07
N PRO A 569 -3.55 -15.90 32.17
CA PRO A 569 -3.02 -14.54 32.35
C PRO A 569 -2.02 -14.11 31.27
N ARG A 570 -1.23 -15.05 30.74
CA ARG A 570 -0.22 -14.82 29.69
C ARG A 570 -0.80 -14.25 28.39
N SER A 571 -2.07 -14.52 28.10
CA SER A 571 -2.74 -14.04 26.89
C SER A 571 -3.23 -12.59 27.06
N MET A 572 -2.94 -11.73 26.10
CA MET A 572 -3.62 -10.43 25.96
C MET A 572 -4.89 -10.54 25.11
N GLY A 573 -5.12 -11.64 24.39
CA GLY A 573 -6.10 -11.74 23.33
C GLY A 573 -5.43 -11.74 21.96
N GLY A 574 -6.07 -11.12 20.97
CA GLY A 574 -5.54 -11.01 19.61
C GLY A 574 -6.36 -10.06 18.75
N ALA A 575 -5.95 -9.87 17.50
CA ALA A 575 -6.66 -9.06 16.52
C ALA A 575 -7.42 -9.92 15.49
N ILE A 576 -8.74 -9.73 15.41
CA ILE A 576 -9.61 -10.39 14.42
C ILE A 576 -9.19 -9.97 12.99
N TRP A 577 -9.23 -10.88 12.01
CA TRP A 577 -9.03 -10.54 10.59
C TRP A 577 -10.37 -10.48 9.83
N ASP A 578 -10.94 -9.33 9.50
CA ASP A 578 -10.51 -7.95 9.73
C ASP A 578 -11.74 -7.02 9.82
N PHE A 579 -11.52 -5.71 9.94
CA PHE A 579 -12.57 -4.73 10.17
C PHE A 579 -13.40 -4.41 8.93
N VAL A 580 -12.80 -3.83 7.89
CA VAL A 580 -13.53 -3.22 6.77
C VAL A 580 -13.39 -4.03 5.49
N SER A 581 -14.52 -4.28 4.82
CA SER A 581 -14.52 -4.99 3.55
C SER A 581 -13.75 -4.23 2.47
N THR A 582 -12.95 -4.95 1.69
CA THR A 582 -12.08 -4.34 0.68
C THR A 582 -12.80 -3.87 -0.59
N GLY A 583 -14.12 -4.04 -0.69
CA GLY A 583 -14.89 -3.75 -1.89
C GLY A 583 -14.75 -2.31 -2.40
N LEU A 584 -14.36 -2.15 -3.67
CA LEU A 584 -14.35 -0.87 -4.38
C LEU A 584 -15.66 -0.67 -5.13
N ARG A 585 -16.26 0.51 -5.02
CA ARG A 585 -17.50 0.84 -5.73
C ARG A 585 -17.21 1.03 -7.21
N GLU A 586 -17.78 0.18 -8.04
CA GLU A 586 -17.65 0.16 -9.50
C GLU A 586 -19.01 0.19 -10.18
N LYS A 587 -19.03 0.64 -11.44
CA LYS A 587 -20.25 0.60 -12.25
C LYS A 587 -20.52 -0.80 -12.77
N ILE A 588 -21.78 -1.20 -12.81
CA ILE A 588 -22.16 -2.43 -13.49
C ILE A 588 -22.28 -2.15 -14.99
N ARG A 589 -21.40 -2.77 -15.78
CA ARG A 589 -21.33 -2.61 -17.24
C ARG A 589 -21.63 -3.94 -17.92
N TYR A 590 -22.51 -3.92 -18.92
CA TYR A 590 -22.96 -5.12 -19.62
C TYR A 590 -22.67 -5.04 -21.10
N VAL A 591 -22.39 -6.20 -21.70
CA VAL A 591 -22.44 -6.39 -23.15
C VAL A 591 -23.61 -7.28 -23.50
N LYS A 592 -24.23 -7.02 -24.65
CA LYS A 592 -25.41 -7.76 -25.09
C LYS A 592 -25.05 -9.15 -25.60
N ASP A 593 -25.72 -10.18 -25.07
CA ASP A 593 -25.84 -11.48 -25.72
C ASP A 593 -26.90 -11.40 -26.83
N SER A 594 -26.46 -11.47 -28.09
CA SER A 594 -27.32 -11.47 -29.27
C SER A 594 -27.93 -12.84 -29.58
N SER A 595 -27.67 -13.86 -28.76
CA SER A 595 -28.37 -15.15 -28.85
C SER A 595 -29.84 -15.03 -28.41
N PRO A 596 -30.70 -16.03 -28.67
CA PRO A 596 -32.06 -16.04 -28.14
C PRO A 596 -32.17 -16.13 -26.61
N ASN A 597 -31.07 -16.47 -25.92
CA ASN A 597 -31.07 -16.67 -24.46
C ASN A 597 -30.89 -15.35 -23.69
N ASN A 598 -30.26 -14.34 -24.30
CA ASN A 598 -30.03 -13.02 -23.70
C ASN A 598 -29.37 -13.12 -22.31
N ILE A 599 -28.30 -13.91 -22.23
CA ILE A 599 -27.58 -14.20 -21.00
C ILE A 599 -26.87 -12.93 -20.51
N GLN A 600 -26.89 -12.71 -19.20
CA GLN A 600 -26.18 -11.60 -18.58
C GLN A 600 -24.66 -11.76 -18.77
N ALA A 601 -24.04 -10.79 -19.45
CA ALA A 601 -22.60 -10.73 -19.67
C ALA A 601 -22.05 -9.36 -19.22
N ASN A 602 -21.17 -9.37 -18.22
CA ASN A 602 -20.64 -8.17 -17.58
C ASN A 602 -19.21 -7.88 -18.02
N ILE A 603 -18.90 -6.63 -18.32
CA ILE A 603 -17.52 -6.16 -18.49
C ILE A 603 -16.93 -5.92 -17.10
N MET A 604 -15.82 -6.59 -16.81
CA MET A 604 -15.15 -6.53 -15.53
C MET A 604 -13.80 -5.81 -15.65
N GLY A 605 -13.35 -5.25 -14.53
CA GLY A 605 -12.20 -4.35 -14.49
C GLY A 605 -12.44 -3.14 -15.39
N ARG A 606 -11.37 -2.68 -16.06
CA ARG A 606 -11.41 -1.51 -16.95
C ARG A 606 -11.30 -1.83 -18.42
N ALA A 607 -11.69 -3.05 -18.81
CA ALA A 607 -11.85 -3.42 -20.21
C ALA A 607 -12.79 -2.43 -20.92
N LYS A 608 -12.52 -2.14 -22.18
CA LYS A 608 -13.25 -1.16 -22.99
C LYS A 608 -13.59 -1.73 -24.35
N LEU A 609 -14.69 -1.23 -24.91
CA LEU A 609 -15.00 -1.47 -26.31
C LEU A 609 -14.16 -0.54 -27.20
N VAL A 610 -13.42 -1.14 -28.14
CA VAL A 610 -12.55 -0.45 -29.11
C VAL A 610 -12.90 -0.90 -30.52
N PRO A 611 -12.34 -0.30 -31.60
CA PRO A 611 -12.53 -0.83 -32.95
C PRO A 611 -12.13 -2.32 -33.05
N GLY A 612 -13.11 -3.16 -33.43
CA GLY A 612 -12.97 -4.61 -33.54
C GLY A 612 -12.59 -5.07 -34.95
N LYS A 613 -12.75 -6.37 -35.22
CA LYS A 613 -12.58 -6.92 -36.57
C LYS A 613 -13.66 -6.38 -37.49
N THR A 614 -14.89 -6.34 -36.99
CA THR A 614 -16.02 -5.64 -37.61
C THR A 614 -16.74 -4.87 -36.52
N GLY A 615 -16.92 -3.56 -36.69
CA GLY A 615 -17.54 -2.74 -35.64
C GLY A 615 -16.65 -2.63 -34.41
N LYS A 616 -17.07 -3.18 -33.27
CA LYS A 616 -16.36 -3.09 -31.99
C LYS A 616 -15.91 -4.46 -31.48
N GLY A 617 -14.85 -4.46 -30.67
CA GLY A 617 -14.39 -5.62 -29.91
C GLY A 617 -14.05 -5.21 -28.48
N ILE A 618 -13.92 -6.20 -27.60
CA ILE A 618 -13.49 -5.98 -26.21
C ILE A 618 -11.95 -5.97 -26.16
N ASP A 619 -11.38 -4.88 -25.64
CA ASP A 619 -9.93 -4.72 -25.43
C ASP A 619 -9.55 -5.19 -24.03
N LEU A 620 -8.64 -6.17 -23.96
CA LEU A 620 -8.11 -6.77 -22.73
C LEU A 620 -6.59 -6.62 -22.74
N ASN A 621 -6.01 -5.97 -21.73
CA ASN A 621 -4.60 -5.57 -21.73
C ASN A 621 -3.62 -6.52 -21.01
N GLY A 622 -4.05 -7.74 -20.68
CA GLY A 622 -3.23 -8.70 -19.93
C GLY A 622 -3.34 -8.59 -18.41
N HIS A 623 -3.97 -7.53 -17.89
CA HIS A 623 -4.29 -7.36 -16.47
C HIS A 623 -5.74 -7.75 -16.19
N ASP A 624 -6.28 -7.43 -15.00
CA ASP A 624 -7.60 -7.86 -14.48
C ASP A 624 -8.80 -7.30 -15.27
N GLN A 625 -8.90 -7.70 -16.53
CA GLN A 625 -9.87 -7.28 -17.53
C GLN A 625 -10.44 -8.52 -18.19
N TRP A 626 -11.77 -8.67 -18.14
CA TRP A 626 -12.45 -9.83 -18.74
C TRP A 626 -13.93 -9.53 -18.95
N VAL A 627 -14.62 -10.44 -19.64
CA VAL A 627 -16.09 -10.47 -19.69
C VAL A 627 -16.58 -11.69 -18.93
N GLU A 628 -17.39 -11.44 -17.89
CA GLU A 628 -18.06 -12.44 -17.08
C GLU A 628 -19.39 -12.81 -17.71
N VAL A 629 -19.58 -14.05 -18.15
CA VAL A 629 -20.89 -14.54 -18.60
C VAL A 629 -21.52 -15.35 -17.48
N TYR A 630 -22.54 -14.77 -16.85
CA TYR A 630 -23.19 -15.37 -15.70
C TYR A 630 -23.79 -16.74 -16.06
N ARG A 631 -23.84 -17.61 -15.05
CA ARG A 631 -24.25 -19.00 -15.22
C ARG A 631 -25.71 -19.08 -15.68
N ASP A 632 -25.94 -19.84 -16.74
CA ASP A 632 -27.24 -20.01 -17.38
C ASP A 632 -27.37 -21.44 -17.94
N ASP A 633 -28.59 -22.00 -17.92
CA ASP A 633 -28.88 -23.36 -18.38
C ASP A 633 -28.50 -23.59 -19.85
N ALA A 634 -28.57 -22.56 -20.70
CA ALA A 634 -28.18 -22.66 -22.11
C ALA A 634 -26.67 -22.95 -22.31
N LEU A 635 -25.85 -22.68 -21.30
CA LEU A 635 -24.41 -22.92 -21.29
C LEU A 635 -24.01 -24.19 -20.51
N GLU A 636 -24.97 -24.92 -19.94
CA GLU A 636 -24.77 -26.21 -19.27
C GLU A 636 -24.75 -27.37 -20.30
N ILE A 637 -23.86 -27.25 -21.29
CA ILE A 637 -23.74 -28.16 -22.44
C ILE A 637 -23.28 -29.55 -21.98
N ASN A 638 -24.22 -30.49 -21.93
CA ASN A 638 -24.01 -31.90 -21.54
C ASN A 638 -24.11 -32.90 -22.71
N GLY A 639 -24.20 -32.39 -23.94
CA GLY A 639 -24.20 -33.18 -25.16
C GLY A 639 -22.81 -33.67 -25.55
N ASN A 640 -22.69 -34.27 -26.74
CA ASN A 640 -21.41 -34.69 -27.32
C ASN A 640 -20.96 -33.78 -28.47
N GLN A 641 -21.54 -32.59 -28.61
CA GLN A 641 -21.19 -31.63 -29.66
C GLN A 641 -20.93 -30.25 -29.04
N LEU A 642 -19.93 -29.56 -29.60
CA LEU A 642 -19.58 -28.19 -29.22
C LEU A 642 -18.90 -27.52 -30.41
N THR A 643 -19.29 -26.29 -30.71
CA THR A 643 -18.49 -25.38 -31.55
C THR A 643 -18.25 -24.08 -30.81
N LEU A 644 -16.99 -23.66 -30.73
CA LEU A 644 -16.54 -22.36 -30.24
C LEU A 644 -16.00 -21.54 -31.40
N THR A 645 -16.22 -20.23 -31.40
CA THR A 645 -15.65 -19.33 -32.41
C THR A 645 -15.39 -17.94 -31.85
N LEU A 646 -14.35 -17.27 -32.37
CA LEU A 646 -14.02 -15.88 -32.08
C LEU A 646 -13.05 -15.31 -33.12
N TRP A 647 -13.01 -13.98 -33.19
CA TRP A 647 -11.89 -13.23 -33.75
C TRP A 647 -10.99 -12.74 -32.61
N VAL A 648 -9.68 -12.80 -32.81
CA VAL A 648 -8.69 -12.33 -31.83
C VAL A 648 -7.60 -11.51 -32.50
N PHE A 649 -7.23 -10.40 -31.86
CA PHE A 649 -6.06 -9.59 -32.16
C PHE A 649 -5.11 -9.66 -30.96
N PRO A 650 -4.19 -10.63 -30.92
CA PRO A 650 -3.35 -10.88 -29.75
C PRO A 650 -2.16 -9.92 -29.71
N ARG A 651 -1.78 -9.51 -28.49
CA ARG A 651 -0.59 -8.71 -28.19
C ARG A 651 0.41 -9.53 -27.38
N SER A 652 1.55 -8.92 -27.08
CA SER A 652 2.73 -9.63 -26.58
C SER A 652 2.50 -10.34 -25.26
N LEU A 653 1.65 -9.87 -24.33
CA LEU A 653 1.50 -10.54 -23.04
C LEU A 653 0.62 -11.81 -23.11
N SER A 654 -0.05 -12.06 -24.24
CA SER A 654 -0.89 -13.25 -24.42
C SER A 654 -0.12 -14.57 -24.42
N TYR A 655 1.22 -14.57 -24.53
CA TYR A 655 1.99 -15.81 -24.38
C TYR A 655 1.94 -16.38 -22.97
N SER A 656 1.63 -15.55 -21.97
CA SER A 656 1.71 -15.91 -20.55
C SER A 656 0.60 -16.89 -20.16
N SER A 657 -0.66 -16.48 -20.33
CA SER A 657 -1.84 -17.36 -20.21
C SER A 657 -2.70 -17.35 -21.48
N GLY A 658 -2.97 -16.16 -22.05
CA GLY A 658 -3.71 -15.99 -23.30
C GLY A 658 -5.07 -16.69 -23.30
N THR A 659 -5.79 -16.59 -22.18
CA THR A 659 -7.09 -17.23 -22.01
C THR A 659 -8.15 -16.50 -22.85
N LEU A 660 -8.60 -17.11 -23.97
CA LEU A 660 -9.51 -16.46 -24.90
C LEU A 660 -10.99 -16.66 -24.51
N ILE A 661 -11.42 -17.93 -24.40
CA ILE A 661 -12.75 -18.32 -23.92
C ILE A 661 -12.66 -19.61 -23.10
N THR A 662 -13.23 -19.64 -21.90
CA THR A 662 -13.24 -20.86 -21.06
C THR A 662 -14.53 -21.00 -20.28
N LYS A 663 -14.88 -22.23 -19.89
CA LYS A 663 -15.85 -22.56 -18.82
C LYS A 663 -15.13 -23.34 -17.73
N GLY A 664 -14.07 -22.76 -17.17
CA GLY A 664 -13.14 -23.45 -16.28
C GLY A 664 -12.21 -24.44 -17.00
N ASN A 665 -11.17 -24.89 -16.30
CA ASN A 665 -10.18 -25.85 -16.78
C ASN A 665 -10.75 -27.22 -17.12
N ASN A 666 -11.85 -27.59 -16.47
CA ASN A 666 -12.37 -28.95 -16.47
C ASN A 666 -13.71 -29.09 -17.21
N GLN A 667 -14.04 -28.17 -18.11
CA GLN A 667 -15.19 -28.33 -19.03
C GLN A 667 -14.81 -28.11 -20.50
N PHE A 668 -14.54 -26.87 -20.94
CA PHE A 668 -14.02 -26.59 -22.27
C PHE A 668 -13.37 -25.20 -22.34
N GLY A 669 -12.51 -24.98 -23.34
CA GLY A 669 -11.97 -23.66 -23.60
C GLY A 669 -10.90 -23.62 -24.69
N ILE A 670 -10.55 -22.39 -25.08
CA ILE A 670 -9.47 -22.05 -25.99
C ILE A 670 -8.52 -21.09 -25.26
N HIS A 671 -7.23 -21.40 -25.26
CA HIS A 671 -6.18 -20.57 -24.68
C HIS A 671 -4.88 -20.68 -25.47
N GLN A 672 -4.05 -19.65 -25.38
CA GLN A 672 -2.68 -19.68 -25.90
C GLN A 672 -1.78 -20.46 -24.94
N THR A 673 -0.81 -21.20 -25.48
CA THR A 673 0.20 -21.91 -24.70
C THR A 673 1.57 -21.44 -25.14
N GLY A 674 2.18 -20.59 -24.33
CA GLY A 674 3.48 -19.99 -24.63
C GLY A 674 3.46 -19.17 -25.92
N LYS A 675 4.61 -19.09 -26.59
CA LYS A 675 4.76 -18.37 -27.87
C LYS A 675 4.44 -19.23 -29.10
N ASP A 676 4.00 -20.48 -28.88
CA ASP A 676 4.09 -21.51 -29.91
C ASP A 676 2.74 -22.00 -30.43
N SER A 677 1.69 -22.04 -29.60
CA SER A 677 0.44 -22.69 -30.00
C SER A 677 -0.83 -22.15 -29.35
N LEU A 678 -1.97 -22.35 -30.01
CA LEU A 678 -3.31 -22.35 -29.39
C LEU A 678 -3.69 -23.78 -29.00
N GLU A 679 -4.32 -23.94 -27.85
CA GLU A 679 -4.87 -25.20 -27.35
C GLU A 679 -6.40 -25.09 -27.21
N PHE A 680 -7.11 -26.09 -27.74
CA PHE A 680 -8.51 -26.33 -27.46
C PHE A 680 -8.64 -27.58 -26.59
N TYR A 681 -9.49 -27.50 -25.56
CA TYR A 681 -9.78 -28.65 -24.69
C TYR A 681 -11.28 -28.82 -24.41
N VAL A 682 -11.65 -30.07 -24.11
CA VAL A 682 -12.98 -30.50 -23.65
C VAL A 682 -12.82 -31.62 -22.61
N MET A 683 -13.58 -31.57 -21.53
CA MET A 683 -13.70 -32.64 -20.54
C MET A 683 -14.86 -33.56 -20.88
N THR A 684 -14.56 -34.83 -21.06
CA THR A 684 -15.57 -35.90 -21.14
C THR A 684 -15.42 -36.81 -19.90
N ARG A 685 -14.93 -38.04 -20.07
CA ARG A 685 -14.43 -38.87 -18.96
C ARG A 685 -13.07 -38.39 -18.44
N SER A 686 -12.29 -37.73 -19.30
CA SER A 686 -10.99 -37.13 -18.99
C SER A 686 -10.76 -35.92 -19.90
N LYS A 687 -9.83 -35.03 -19.50
CA LYS A 687 -9.52 -33.81 -20.25
C LYS A 687 -8.86 -34.18 -21.58
N GLN A 688 -9.52 -33.83 -22.68
CA GLN A 688 -9.02 -34.01 -24.03
C GLN A 688 -8.57 -32.66 -24.58
N LYS A 689 -7.45 -32.65 -25.29
CA LYS A 689 -6.88 -31.44 -25.85
C LYS A 689 -6.22 -31.67 -27.20
N VAL A 690 -6.19 -30.62 -28.03
CA VAL A 690 -5.51 -30.52 -29.32
C VAL A 690 -4.84 -29.15 -29.41
N ARG A 691 -3.74 -29.07 -30.16
CA ARG A 691 -2.98 -27.84 -30.37
C ARG A 691 -2.78 -27.54 -31.85
N ILE A 692 -2.67 -26.27 -32.18
CA ILE A 692 -2.24 -25.76 -33.48
C ILE A 692 -1.14 -24.73 -33.29
N ALA A 693 -0.12 -24.77 -34.13
CA ALA A 693 0.98 -23.80 -34.08
C ALA A 693 0.49 -22.40 -34.46
N LEU A 694 0.99 -21.38 -33.77
CA LEU A 694 0.72 -19.99 -34.09
C LEU A 694 1.39 -19.62 -35.42
N PRO A 695 0.74 -18.81 -36.28
CA PRO A 695 1.38 -18.32 -37.50
C PRO A 695 2.47 -17.30 -37.16
N PRO A 696 3.48 -17.09 -38.03
CA PRO A 696 4.55 -16.12 -37.77
C PRO A 696 4.08 -14.68 -37.57
N ASN A 697 2.89 -14.33 -38.07
CA ASN A 697 2.26 -13.02 -37.92
C ASN A 697 1.18 -13.00 -36.82
N TRP A 698 1.25 -13.90 -35.83
CA TRP A 698 0.26 -14.01 -34.75
C TRP A 698 0.00 -12.68 -34.02
N GLU A 699 1.06 -12.05 -33.51
CA GLU A 699 0.94 -10.83 -32.73
C GLU A 699 0.56 -9.64 -33.62
N ASN A 700 -0.28 -8.75 -33.08
CA ASN A 700 -0.73 -7.51 -33.70
C ASN A 700 -1.43 -7.71 -35.06
N ASN A 701 -2.13 -8.84 -35.24
CA ASN A 701 -2.94 -9.13 -36.43
C ASN A 701 -4.26 -9.80 -36.03
N TRP A 702 -5.29 -9.63 -36.87
CA TRP A 702 -6.57 -10.32 -36.67
C TRP A 702 -6.50 -11.76 -37.16
N HIS A 703 -6.87 -12.68 -36.27
CA HIS A 703 -6.94 -14.11 -36.54
C HIS A 703 -8.35 -14.64 -36.28
N PHE A 704 -8.80 -15.55 -37.14
CA PHE A 704 -10.07 -16.24 -36.95
C PHE A 704 -9.83 -17.61 -36.33
N VAL A 705 -10.55 -17.90 -35.23
CA VAL A 705 -10.44 -19.16 -34.49
C VAL A 705 -11.80 -19.85 -34.45
N SER A 706 -11.81 -21.15 -34.76
CA SER A 706 -12.94 -22.03 -34.45
C SER A 706 -12.46 -23.34 -33.84
N ALA A 707 -13.19 -23.89 -32.88
CA ALA A 707 -12.86 -25.16 -32.25
C ALA A 707 -14.10 -26.05 -32.16
N VAL A 708 -13.95 -27.33 -32.46
CA VAL A 708 -15.09 -28.24 -32.67
C VAL A 708 -14.87 -29.55 -31.91
N TYR A 709 -15.89 -29.98 -31.20
CA TYR A 709 -16.11 -31.36 -30.77
C TYR A 709 -17.33 -31.90 -31.52
N ASP A 710 -17.16 -32.93 -32.35
CA ASP A 710 -18.21 -33.48 -33.21
C ASP A 710 -18.86 -34.78 -32.66
N GLY A 711 -18.49 -35.18 -31.44
CA GLY A 711 -18.90 -36.42 -30.79
C GLY A 711 -18.05 -37.64 -31.15
N ARG A 712 -17.11 -37.49 -32.09
CA ARG A 712 -16.14 -38.51 -32.53
C ARG A 712 -14.70 -38.01 -32.48
N SER A 713 -14.48 -36.71 -32.59
CA SER A 713 -13.18 -36.07 -32.57
C SER A 713 -13.24 -34.62 -32.12
N ILE A 714 -12.12 -34.12 -31.59
CA ILE A 714 -11.89 -32.69 -31.36
C ILE A 714 -10.82 -32.16 -32.32
N TYR A 715 -10.97 -30.91 -32.74
CA TYR A 715 -9.99 -30.16 -33.55
C TYR A 715 -10.16 -28.65 -33.37
N ILE A 716 -9.11 -27.89 -33.68
CA ILE A 716 -9.11 -26.42 -33.72
C ILE A 716 -8.68 -25.95 -35.11
N ASN A 717 -9.30 -24.90 -35.62
CA ASN A 717 -8.98 -24.22 -36.87
C ASN A 717 -8.50 -22.80 -36.57
N LEU A 718 -7.39 -22.42 -37.21
CA LEU A 718 -6.80 -21.09 -37.13
C LEU A 718 -6.56 -20.59 -38.56
N ASP A 719 -7.24 -19.52 -38.94
CA ASP A 719 -7.19 -18.91 -40.29
C ASP A 719 -7.40 -19.92 -41.44
N GLY A 720 -8.35 -20.83 -41.28
CA GLY A 720 -8.67 -21.86 -42.27
C GLY A 720 -7.79 -23.11 -42.16
N LYS A 721 -6.70 -23.10 -41.39
CA LYS A 721 -5.84 -24.26 -41.16
C LYS A 721 -6.34 -25.09 -39.97
N GLU A 722 -6.64 -26.36 -40.21
CA GLU A 722 -7.09 -27.29 -39.17
C GLU A 722 -5.90 -27.96 -38.45
N SER A 723 -6.03 -28.17 -37.14
CA SER A 723 -5.13 -29.02 -36.36
C SER A 723 -5.32 -30.49 -36.73
N ARG A 724 -4.41 -31.36 -36.28
CA ARG A 724 -4.67 -32.80 -36.33
C ARG A 724 -5.92 -33.13 -35.49
N ARG A 725 -6.89 -33.82 -36.07
CA ARG A 725 -8.06 -34.34 -35.33
C ARG A 725 -7.63 -35.38 -34.32
N LYS A 726 -8.15 -35.30 -33.10
CA LYS A 726 -7.97 -36.31 -32.05
C LYS A 726 -9.29 -37.01 -31.81
N ALA A 727 -9.31 -38.34 -31.90
CA ALA A 727 -10.50 -39.14 -31.61
C ALA A 727 -10.92 -38.98 -30.14
N VAL A 728 -12.18 -38.60 -29.93
CA VAL A 728 -12.78 -38.33 -28.61
C VAL A 728 -14.26 -38.72 -28.70
N SER A 729 -14.80 -39.34 -27.66
CA SER A 729 -16.23 -39.68 -27.59
C SER A 729 -16.76 -39.53 -26.17
N GLY A 730 -18.09 -39.49 -26.04
CA GLY A 730 -18.78 -39.30 -24.77
C GLY A 730 -19.33 -37.88 -24.62
N ASN A 731 -20.12 -37.69 -23.57
CA ASN A 731 -20.74 -36.40 -23.30
C ASN A 731 -19.76 -35.45 -22.60
N ILE A 732 -19.92 -34.15 -22.84
CA ILE A 732 -19.21 -33.09 -22.14
C ILE A 732 -19.66 -33.08 -20.68
N LYS A 733 -18.70 -32.98 -19.75
CA LYS A 733 -18.98 -32.86 -18.33
C LYS A 733 -19.18 -31.39 -17.95
N ASN A 734 -20.30 -31.08 -17.32
CA ASN A 734 -20.55 -29.75 -16.75
C ASN A 734 -19.78 -29.53 -15.44
N THR A 735 -19.33 -28.30 -15.23
CA THR A 735 -18.71 -27.80 -13.99
C THR A 735 -19.47 -26.54 -13.53
N PRO A 736 -19.36 -26.13 -12.25
CA PRO A 736 -20.09 -24.96 -11.75
C PRO A 736 -19.56 -23.61 -12.26
N PHE A 737 -18.47 -23.61 -13.05
CA PHE A 737 -17.79 -22.39 -13.47
C PHE A 737 -18.56 -21.67 -14.60
N PRO A 738 -18.62 -20.33 -14.58
CA PRO A 738 -19.21 -19.53 -15.66
C PRO A 738 -18.32 -19.53 -16.92
N VAL A 739 -18.93 -19.15 -18.06
CA VAL A 739 -18.15 -18.87 -19.29
C VAL A 739 -17.47 -17.52 -19.11
N ASN A 740 -16.20 -17.42 -19.48
CA ASN A 740 -15.42 -16.20 -19.37
C ASN A 740 -14.64 -15.92 -20.66
N ILE A 741 -14.59 -14.65 -21.03
CA ILE A 741 -13.75 -14.14 -22.13
C ILE A 741 -12.59 -13.38 -21.50
N GLY A 742 -11.36 -13.83 -21.73
CA GLY A 742 -10.17 -13.17 -21.18
C GLY A 742 -9.61 -13.76 -19.88
N ARG A 743 -10.41 -14.53 -19.14
CA ARG A 743 -9.99 -15.19 -17.88
C ARG A 743 -10.45 -16.64 -17.78
N ASN A 744 -9.88 -17.36 -16.82
CA ASN A 744 -10.29 -18.69 -16.43
C ASN A 744 -10.99 -18.65 -15.07
N ALA A 745 -12.30 -18.88 -15.02
CA ALA A 745 -13.05 -18.80 -13.76
C ALA A 745 -12.67 -19.88 -12.72
N GLU A 746 -11.95 -20.93 -13.11
CA GLU A 746 -11.47 -21.98 -12.20
C GLU A 746 -10.07 -21.68 -11.63
N ILE A 747 -9.32 -20.76 -12.24
CA ILE A 747 -8.04 -20.26 -11.69
C ILE A 747 -8.24 -18.79 -11.37
N HIS A 748 -8.37 -18.47 -10.08
CA HIS A 748 -8.51 -17.09 -9.65
C HIS A 748 -7.18 -16.34 -9.86
N GLY A 749 -7.24 -15.03 -10.07
CA GLY A 749 -6.04 -14.22 -10.30
C GLY A 749 -5.07 -14.18 -9.11
N GLN A 750 -5.51 -14.51 -7.90
CA GLN A 750 -4.61 -14.72 -6.75
C GLN A 750 -3.73 -15.96 -6.90
N GLU A 751 -4.08 -16.93 -7.74
CA GLU A 751 -3.33 -18.18 -7.93
C GLU A 751 -2.39 -18.11 -9.14
N THR A 752 -2.25 -16.92 -9.75
CA THR A 752 -1.42 -16.74 -10.93
C THR A 752 -0.54 -15.50 -10.84
N GLU A 753 0.76 -15.72 -11.01
CA GLU A 753 1.80 -14.69 -11.12
C GLU A 753 1.98 -14.21 -12.58
N VAL A 754 1.08 -14.60 -13.48
CA VAL A 754 1.21 -14.34 -14.92
C VAL A 754 0.13 -13.39 -15.43
N TYR A 755 0.43 -12.72 -16.55
CA TYR A 755 -0.55 -11.96 -17.30
C TYR A 755 -1.66 -12.88 -17.83
N ILE A 756 -2.91 -12.38 -17.85
CA ILE A 756 -4.07 -13.15 -18.32
C ILE A 756 -4.22 -13.10 -19.84
N CYS A 757 -5.20 -12.35 -20.36
CA CYS A 757 -5.41 -12.18 -21.79
C CYS A 757 -5.06 -10.77 -22.23
N ASP A 758 -4.11 -10.67 -23.15
CA ASP A 758 -3.70 -9.41 -23.78
C ASP A 758 -4.06 -9.44 -25.26
N ALA A 759 -5.29 -9.06 -25.57
CA ALA A 759 -5.85 -9.12 -26.91
C ALA A 759 -7.10 -8.24 -27.06
N ILE A 760 -7.43 -7.87 -28.30
CA ILE A 760 -8.78 -7.45 -28.66
C ILE A 760 -9.54 -8.69 -29.14
N ILE A 761 -10.72 -8.96 -28.57
CA ILE A 761 -11.57 -10.10 -28.91
C ILE A 761 -12.89 -9.60 -29.51
N ASP A 762 -13.36 -10.27 -30.56
CA ASP A 762 -14.57 -9.90 -31.29
C ASP A 762 -15.39 -11.15 -31.71
N GLN A 763 -16.71 -11.01 -31.83
CA GLN A 763 -17.66 -12.02 -32.33
C GLN A 763 -17.50 -13.41 -31.68
N VAL A 764 -17.68 -13.47 -30.36
CA VAL A 764 -17.52 -14.72 -29.61
C VAL A 764 -18.81 -15.53 -29.63
N GLY A 765 -18.72 -16.80 -30.02
CA GLY A 765 -19.86 -17.72 -30.11
C GLY A 765 -19.64 -19.07 -29.43
N VAL A 766 -20.68 -19.55 -28.74
CA VAL A 766 -20.75 -20.91 -28.18
C VAL A 766 -21.98 -21.60 -28.76
N PHE A 767 -21.79 -22.78 -29.37
CA PHE A 767 -22.87 -23.56 -29.99
C PHE A 767 -22.87 -24.99 -29.45
N PRO A 768 -24.03 -25.54 -29.08
CA PRO A 768 -24.17 -26.95 -28.67
C PRO A 768 -24.30 -27.89 -29.88
N VAL A 769 -23.95 -27.44 -31.08
CA VAL A 769 -24.07 -28.14 -32.36
C VAL A 769 -22.81 -27.93 -33.21
N ILE A 770 -22.62 -28.81 -34.19
CA ILE A 770 -21.51 -28.70 -35.15
C ILE A 770 -21.87 -27.69 -36.24
N LEU A 771 -20.95 -26.76 -36.53
CA LEU A 771 -21.09 -25.80 -37.63
C LEU A 771 -19.83 -25.80 -38.52
N PRO A 772 -19.96 -25.63 -39.85
CA PRO A 772 -18.81 -25.47 -40.74
C PRO A 772 -18.04 -24.18 -40.44
N SER A 773 -16.71 -24.26 -40.36
CA SER A 773 -15.84 -23.10 -40.04
C SER A 773 -16.08 -21.91 -40.99
N ASP A 774 -16.26 -22.17 -42.29
CA ASP A 774 -16.50 -21.12 -43.29
C ASP A 774 -17.78 -20.31 -43.01
N SER A 775 -18.79 -20.94 -42.42
CA SER A 775 -20.04 -20.26 -42.06
C SER A 775 -19.92 -19.36 -40.84
N LEU A 776 -18.89 -19.58 -40.01
CA LEU A 776 -18.62 -18.84 -38.77
C LEU A 776 -17.72 -17.62 -38.99
N HIS A 777 -16.97 -17.58 -40.09
CA HIS A 777 -16.09 -16.45 -40.42
C HIS A 777 -16.85 -15.13 -40.62
N SER A 778 -18.09 -15.22 -41.13
CA SER A 778 -18.99 -14.07 -41.30
C SER A 778 -20.44 -14.53 -41.07
N PRO A 779 -20.82 -14.68 -39.79
CA PRO A 779 -22.04 -15.40 -39.41
C PRO A 779 -23.29 -14.59 -39.75
N SER A 780 -24.24 -15.22 -40.43
CA SER A 780 -25.53 -14.61 -40.74
C SER A 780 -26.36 -14.39 -39.47
N PRO A 781 -27.33 -13.45 -39.46
CA PRO A 781 -28.24 -13.29 -38.32
C PRO A 781 -28.99 -14.56 -37.93
N SER A 782 -29.30 -15.43 -38.91
CA SER A 782 -29.94 -16.72 -38.63
C SER A 782 -29.00 -17.74 -38.00
N LEU A 783 -27.69 -17.64 -38.25
CA LEU A 783 -26.68 -18.48 -37.60
C LEU A 783 -26.46 -18.06 -36.15
N LYS A 784 -26.36 -16.74 -35.88
CA LYS A 784 -26.24 -16.20 -34.52
C LYS A 784 -27.38 -16.67 -33.60
N LYS A 785 -28.60 -16.75 -34.14
CA LYS A 785 -29.78 -17.30 -33.43
C LYS A 785 -29.69 -18.78 -33.05
N LYS A 786 -28.70 -19.53 -33.53
CA LYS A 786 -28.46 -20.93 -33.13
C LYS A 786 -27.45 -21.05 -31.98
N ALA A 787 -26.82 -19.95 -31.58
CA ALA A 787 -25.84 -19.96 -30.51
C ALA A 787 -26.53 -20.13 -29.15
N SER A 788 -25.85 -20.82 -28.23
CA SER A 788 -26.16 -20.71 -26.80
C SER A 788 -25.74 -19.34 -26.26
N LEU A 789 -24.67 -18.77 -26.80
CA LEU A 789 -24.14 -17.44 -26.46
C LEU A 789 -23.54 -16.81 -27.71
N TRP A 790 -23.85 -15.53 -27.96
CA TRP A 790 -23.23 -14.76 -29.02
C TRP A 790 -22.95 -13.32 -28.57
N LEU A 791 -21.67 -12.98 -28.40
CA LEU A 791 -21.22 -11.65 -28.00
C LEU A 791 -20.65 -10.90 -29.20
N ASP A 792 -21.38 -9.87 -29.66
CA ASP A 792 -20.96 -8.97 -30.75
C ASP A 792 -20.14 -7.78 -30.24
N PHE A 793 -20.19 -7.46 -28.94
CA PHE A 793 -19.51 -6.29 -28.35
C PHE A 793 -19.87 -4.92 -28.94
N GLU A 794 -21.00 -4.79 -29.63
CA GLU A 794 -21.43 -3.53 -30.27
C GLU A 794 -22.12 -2.54 -29.31
N GLU A 795 -22.78 -3.09 -28.29
CA GLU A 795 -23.62 -2.35 -27.34
C GLU A 795 -23.13 -2.61 -25.90
N GLU A 796 -22.73 -1.53 -25.22
CA GLU A 796 -22.45 -1.49 -23.79
C GLU A 796 -23.58 -0.74 -23.08
N ARG A 797 -24.01 -1.25 -21.93
CA ARG A 797 -25.01 -0.61 -21.06
C ARG A 797 -24.46 -0.48 -19.64
N ASP A 798 -24.81 0.61 -18.98
CA ASP A 798 -24.49 0.86 -17.57
C ASP A 798 -25.79 0.82 -16.75
N GLU A 799 -25.92 -0.09 -15.78
CA GLU A 799 -27.09 -0.16 -14.90
C GLU A 799 -26.67 -0.33 -13.42
N GLY A 800 -26.45 0.78 -12.74
CA GLY A 800 -26.17 0.81 -11.31
C GLY A 800 -24.70 0.62 -10.93
N GLU A 801 -24.47 0.30 -9.67
CA GLU A 801 -23.16 0.17 -9.04
C GLU A 801 -23.10 -1.10 -8.18
N PHE A 802 -21.90 -1.63 -7.98
CA PHE A 802 -21.62 -2.77 -7.09
C PHE A 802 -20.26 -2.60 -6.42
N TYR A 803 -20.01 -3.37 -5.36
CA TYR A 803 -18.67 -3.47 -4.79
C TYR A 803 -17.89 -4.57 -5.50
N SER A 804 -16.91 -4.15 -6.31
CA SER A 804 -15.93 -5.01 -6.93
C SER A 804 -14.89 -5.41 -5.91
N TYR A 805 -14.50 -6.67 -5.93
CA TYR A 805 -13.37 -7.20 -5.19
C TYR A 805 -12.19 -7.49 -6.13
N GLY A 806 -12.30 -7.16 -7.41
CA GLY A 806 -11.28 -7.51 -8.40
C GLY A 806 -11.23 -9.02 -8.63
N ILE A 807 -10.12 -9.51 -9.16
CA ILE A 807 -9.95 -10.95 -9.38
C ILE A 807 -9.36 -11.60 -8.11
N GLY A 808 -10.01 -12.66 -7.64
CA GLY A 808 -9.46 -13.52 -6.59
C GLY A 808 -9.52 -12.99 -5.15
N ALA A 809 -9.89 -11.74 -4.91
CA ALA A 809 -10.12 -11.26 -3.55
C ALA A 809 -11.14 -12.09 -2.78
N ARG A 810 -10.88 -12.25 -1.48
CA ARG A 810 -11.85 -12.78 -0.55
C ARG A 810 -12.76 -11.65 -0.08
N THR A 811 -14.00 -12.00 0.28
CA THR A 811 -14.94 -11.06 0.89
C THR A 811 -14.60 -10.85 2.36
N TYR A 812 -13.47 -10.19 2.62
CA TYR A 812 -13.02 -9.77 3.93
C TYR A 812 -13.95 -8.70 4.53
N GLY A 813 -13.77 -8.41 5.83
CA GLY A 813 -14.46 -7.36 6.56
C GLY A 813 -15.63 -7.82 7.45
N SER A 814 -15.56 -7.42 8.71
CA SER A 814 -16.67 -7.42 9.68
C SER A 814 -17.76 -6.40 9.33
N ILE A 815 -17.37 -5.28 8.70
CA ILE A 815 -18.27 -4.23 8.23
C ILE A 815 -18.21 -4.09 6.71
N TRP A 816 -19.35 -3.76 6.12
CA TRP A 816 -19.53 -3.62 4.68
C TRP A 816 -19.98 -2.19 4.37
N PRO A 817 -19.39 -1.54 3.34
CA PRO A 817 -19.63 -0.13 3.04
C PRO A 817 -21.04 0.21 2.54
#